data_AF-A0A8J2P9G6-F1
#
_entry.id   AF-A0A8J2P9G6-F1
#
_cell.length_a   1.000
_cell.length_b   1.000
_cell.length_c   1.000
_cell.angle_alpha   90.00
_cell.angle_beta   90.00
_cell.angle_gamma   90.00
#
_symmetry.space_group_name_H-M   'P 1'
#
loop_
_entity.id
_entity.type
_entity.pdbx_description
1 polymer ?
#
loop_
_entity_poly.entity_id
_entity_poly.type
_entity_poly.pdbx_seq_one_letter_code
_entity_poly.pdbx_strand_id
1 'polypeptide(L)'
;MRISVSNYNDGQVVGYNLVLLKGSIDTSDDYDGEPATLGRSLSTESCSSTSSSDSSRWNIPTHFDCGSIKTFLKNFDRHEKYELSLKIVRNRFILLIELSEGINCIFFQDETGKVIKEFRIKFLPSSNDCYVKPLYIVCSDSYPEGGNDDENFRLNQRKIHLGLKIIQALYAEKLFEWGLSRRTFTLVNDSSSCEVIQIPRTTHQVRELETKHLWDLLAREIRANSRIWDSRCKYVAFMADPWKPQRAEMLENSPALAGGGLALIGSDFLQVWSDQFQNVLKQLGDESPIDVKNFTFGSFSRNVGSLFSASLGGLAHEIGHIFDLGHTEGGLMGNQYHRIDLCLSPLVSYPKSVVHVCSADDERQIRPKVCLPNGHIAEDCVSLSFSCATLLFFHRWFRSTPGRSLPETGPVLTKNTISSNVGLTVIEIRDLDNGTILKSWTFDRVKVRNEFHMGKSTIPSDQNVVDVIAQDFHGNILKGFRKPKMNGNENKVPPWPIVGANGIPTNEFLCSCDVVVQIFGALGTVLAPVKSDVEGNVTKLRKVYSTNQVKYEFLEDMIRCEKAAGGSVAPESLLWLKRALHFVYVLLASVTKDVLEGNENPEIKSNYLSSYNVTLREYHNWAIQKVFTLCINGGLLPKCRELLMAMPSCRGAPEETTNIDLAGRLKPFVDGLQTNIAAITSFYHAEGLDSIETL
;
A
#
# COMPACT_ATOMS: atom_id res chain seq x y z
N MET A 1 16.35 -41.80 -18.79
CA MET A 1 15.79 -40.43 -18.74
C MET A 1 14.66 -40.33 -17.72
N ARG A 2 14.76 -39.41 -16.77
CA ARG A 2 13.80 -39.22 -15.66
C ARG A 2 13.35 -37.77 -15.59
N ILE A 3 12.04 -37.54 -15.55
CA ILE A 3 11.43 -36.22 -15.42
C ILE A 3 10.86 -36.05 -14.01
N SER A 4 11.27 -34.98 -13.34
CA SER A 4 10.84 -34.66 -11.97
C SER A 4 10.23 -33.27 -11.90
N VAL A 5 8.98 -33.16 -11.46
CA VAL A 5 8.33 -31.88 -11.16
C VAL A 5 8.74 -31.46 -9.74
N SER A 6 9.15 -30.20 -9.57
CA SER A 6 9.77 -29.71 -8.33
C SER A 6 8.84 -28.85 -7.46
N ASN A 7 7.78 -28.29 -8.02
CA ASN A 7 6.92 -27.34 -7.30
C ASN A 7 5.49 -27.85 -7.06
N TYR A 8 4.98 -28.82 -7.83
CA TYR A 8 3.65 -29.41 -7.62
C TYR A 8 3.72 -30.90 -7.26
N ASN A 9 2.72 -31.37 -6.50
CA ASN A 9 2.46 -32.79 -6.29
C ASN A 9 1.56 -33.35 -7.39
N ASP A 10 1.75 -34.63 -7.75
CA ASP A 10 0.86 -35.32 -8.68
C ASP A 10 -0.55 -35.44 -8.06
N GLY A 11 -1.57 -34.99 -8.80
CA GLY A 11 -2.96 -34.93 -8.33
C GLY A 11 -3.29 -33.72 -7.47
N GLN A 12 -2.39 -32.75 -7.32
CA GLN A 12 -2.62 -31.55 -6.52
C GLN A 12 -3.84 -30.75 -7.01
N VAL A 13 -4.62 -30.23 -6.07
CA VAL A 13 -5.77 -29.37 -6.32
C VAL A 13 -5.34 -27.89 -6.31
N VAL A 14 -5.78 -27.11 -7.29
CA VAL A 14 -5.52 -25.67 -7.38
C VAL A 14 -6.81 -24.88 -7.62
N GLY A 15 -6.85 -23.66 -7.09
CA GLY A 15 -8.01 -22.73 -7.15
C GLY A 15 -8.02 -21.76 -8.33
N TYR A 16 -7.00 -21.84 -9.21
CA TYR A 16 -6.75 -20.91 -10.31
C TYR A 16 -6.30 -21.70 -11.56
N ASN A 17 -6.55 -21.15 -12.74
CA ASN A 17 -6.43 -21.92 -13.98
C ASN A 17 -5.08 -21.78 -14.71
N LEU A 18 -4.33 -20.69 -14.53
CA LEU A 18 -2.99 -20.57 -15.12
C LEU A 18 -1.93 -21.02 -14.12
N VAL A 19 -1.20 -22.11 -14.39
CA VAL A 19 -0.19 -22.68 -13.49
C VAL A 19 1.21 -22.67 -14.10
N LEU A 20 2.21 -22.52 -13.24
CA LEU A 20 3.62 -22.50 -13.61
C LEU A 20 4.32 -23.78 -13.12
N LEU A 21 4.48 -24.78 -13.97
CA LEU A 21 5.18 -26.02 -13.61
C LEU A 21 6.69 -25.82 -13.76
N LYS A 22 7.47 -26.23 -12.76
CA LYS A 22 8.94 -26.27 -12.81
C LYS A 22 9.44 -27.68 -12.50
N GLY A 23 10.60 -28.03 -13.03
CA GLY A 23 11.18 -29.34 -12.77
C GLY A 23 12.56 -29.54 -13.36
N SER A 24 13.05 -30.77 -13.30
CA SER A 24 14.32 -31.21 -13.87
C SER A 24 14.17 -32.45 -14.76
N ILE A 25 15.12 -32.59 -15.67
CA ILE A 25 15.26 -33.69 -16.62
C ILE A 25 16.65 -34.30 -16.40
N ASP A 26 16.69 -35.51 -15.86
CA ASP A 26 17.93 -36.25 -15.62
C ASP A 26 18.12 -37.30 -16.73
N THR A 27 19.23 -37.22 -17.47
CA THR A 27 19.52 -38.10 -18.61
C THR A 27 20.51 -39.22 -18.30
N SER A 28 21.17 -39.21 -17.15
CA SER A 28 22.16 -40.23 -16.75
C SER A 28 21.52 -41.46 -16.10
N ASP A 29 21.90 -42.65 -16.57
CA ASP A 29 21.62 -43.93 -15.91
C ASP A 29 22.65 -44.29 -14.81
N ASP A 30 23.68 -43.47 -14.59
CA ASP A 30 24.68 -43.67 -13.54
C ASP A 30 24.34 -42.86 -12.28
N TYR A 31 23.95 -43.58 -11.23
CA TYR A 31 23.86 -43.08 -9.86
C TYR A 31 25.14 -43.55 -9.15
N ASP A 32 26.06 -42.62 -8.88
CA ASP A 32 27.01 -42.68 -7.74
C ASP A 32 27.78 -41.35 -7.63
N GLY A 33 27.52 -40.60 -6.55
CA GLY A 33 28.33 -39.45 -6.14
C GLY A 33 27.62 -38.09 -6.15
N GLU A 34 27.84 -37.32 -5.08
CA GLU A 34 27.26 -36.00 -4.80
C GLU A 34 27.27 -35.00 -5.97
N PRO A 35 26.32 -34.04 -6.02
CA PRO A 35 26.30 -33.00 -7.04
C PRO A 35 27.61 -32.20 -6.99
N ALA A 36 28.34 -32.19 -8.11
CA ALA A 36 29.63 -31.54 -8.25
C ALA A 36 29.62 -30.09 -7.74
N THR A 37 30.25 -29.86 -6.60
CA THR A 37 30.65 -28.53 -6.13
C THR A 37 31.76 -28.02 -7.05
N LEU A 38 31.41 -27.19 -8.04
CA LEU A 38 32.39 -26.43 -8.79
C LEU A 38 32.82 -25.21 -7.97
N GLY A 39 33.81 -25.43 -7.10
CA GLY A 39 34.57 -24.36 -6.48
C GLY A 39 35.43 -23.65 -7.53
N ARG A 40 35.14 -22.38 -7.80
CA ARG A 40 36.13 -21.44 -8.30
C ARG A 40 35.92 -20.09 -7.62
N SER A 41 36.83 -19.82 -6.69
CA SER A 41 37.08 -18.54 -6.04
C SER A 41 37.05 -17.39 -7.05
N LEU A 42 36.07 -16.49 -6.93
CA LEU A 42 36.21 -15.11 -7.37
C LEU A 42 36.33 -14.27 -6.10
N SER A 43 37.52 -13.70 -5.95
CA SER A 43 37.92 -12.83 -4.87
C SER A 43 36.95 -11.65 -4.70
N THR A 44 36.71 -11.33 -3.44
CA THR A 44 36.07 -10.12 -2.93
C THR A 44 36.61 -8.85 -3.59
N GLU A 45 35.81 -8.21 -4.44
CA GLU A 45 35.90 -6.77 -4.67
C GLU A 45 34.62 -6.11 -4.16
N SER A 46 34.85 -5.11 -3.31
CA SER A 46 33.87 -4.28 -2.63
C SER A 46 32.83 -3.69 -3.56
N CYS A 47 31.54 -3.83 -3.21
CA CYS A 47 30.43 -3.08 -3.80
C CYS A 47 30.63 -1.57 -3.61
N SER A 48 31.21 -0.91 -4.61
CA SER A 48 30.99 0.50 -4.89
C SER A 48 29.99 0.62 -6.05
N SER A 49 29.02 1.51 -5.88
CA SER A 49 28.00 1.91 -6.83
C SER A 49 28.53 2.13 -8.26
N THR A 50 28.36 1.14 -9.14
CA THR A 50 28.29 1.36 -10.59
C THR A 50 27.31 0.37 -11.23
N SER A 51 26.42 0.94 -12.03
CA SER A 51 25.48 0.25 -12.91
C SER A 51 26.22 -0.59 -13.94
N SER A 52 26.33 -1.90 -13.73
CA SER A 52 26.73 -2.85 -14.78
C SER A 52 25.56 -3.76 -15.16
N SER A 53 25.16 -3.59 -16.41
CA SER A 53 24.18 -4.35 -17.17
C SER A 53 24.52 -5.83 -17.28
N ASP A 54 23.62 -6.69 -16.79
CA ASP A 54 23.72 -8.15 -16.98
C ASP A 54 22.48 -8.64 -17.75
N SER A 55 22.39 -8.23 -19.03
CA SER A 55 21.29 -8.53 -19.95
C SER A 55 21.46 -9.85 -20.72
N SER A 56 22.38 -10.73 -20.34
CA SER A 56 22.79 -11.91 -21.12
C SER A 56 22.36 -13.27 -20.53
N ARG A 57 21.48 -13.30 -19.51
CA ARG A 57 21.14 -14.57 -18.82
C ARG A 57 20.32 -15.58 -19.64
N TRP A 58 19.67 -15.15 -20.72
CA TRP A 58 18.95 -16.06 -21.63
C TRP A 58 19.86 -16.72 -22.68
N ASN A 59 21.11 -16.23 -22.84
CA ASN A 59 22.12 -16.76 -23.75
C ASN A 59 23.19 -17.59 -23.03
N ILE A 60 22.77 -18.53 -22.19
CA ILE A 60 23.64 -19.64 -21.78
C ILE A 60 23.53 -20.70 -22.89
N PRO A 61 24.65 -21.22 -23.44
CA PRO A 61 24.62 -22.20 -24.52
C PRO A 61 23.62 -23.32 -24.25
N THR A 62 22.66 -23.47 -25.17
CA THR A 62 21.60 -24.48 -25.19
C THR A 62 22.10 -25.88 -25.50
N HIS A 63 23.38 -26.18 -25.29
CA HIS A 63 23.90 -27.54 -25.43
C HIS A 63 23.51 -28.39 -24.23
N PHE A 64 22.20 -28.57 -24.06
CA PHE A 64 21.65 -29.78 -23.49
C PHE A 64 20.83 -30.45 -24.60
N ASP A 65 21.49 -31.36 -25.30
CA ASP A 65 20.90 -32.20 -26.35
C ASP A 65 20.05 -33.29 -25.68
N CYS A 66 18.96 -32.84 -25.06
CA CYS A 66 17.90 -33.73 -24.65
C CYS A 66 16.99 -33.87 -25.87
N GLY A 67 17.07 -35.02 -26.57
CA GLY A 67 16.20 -35.34 -27.70
C GLY A 67 14.76 -34.85 -27.49
N SER A 68 14.14 -34.35 -28.54
CA SER A 68 12.97 -33.47 -28.55
C SER A 68 11.82 -33.97 -27.66
N ILE A 69 11.83 -33.61 -26.37
CA ILE A 69 10.71 -33.86 -25.46
C ILE A 69 9.54 -33.05 -25.95
N LYS A 70 8.43 -33.73 -26.24
CA LYS A 70 7.15 -33.09 -26.52
C LYS A 70 6.27 -33.15 -25.27
N THR A 71 5.70 -32.03 -24.91
CA THR A 71 4.76 -31.93 -23.78
C THR A 71 3.36 -31.74 -24.27
N PHE A 72 2.40 -32.47 -23.70
CA PHE A 72 1.00 -32.36 -24.06
C PHE A 72 0.11 -32.22 -22.84
N LEU A 73 -0.92 -31.38 -22.95
CA LEU A 73 -2.00 -31.27 -21.99
C LEU A 73 -3.22 -32.03 -22.52
N LYS A 74 -3.88 -32.81 -21.66
CA LYS A 74 -5.20 -33.38 -21.94
C LYS A 74 -6.08 -33.20 -20.71
N ASN A 75 -7.24 -32.58 -20.89
CA ASN A 75 -8.26 -32.59 -19.84
C ASN A 75 -9.06 -33.90 -19.90
N PHE A 76 -9.31 -34.50 -18.73
CA PHE A 76 -9.97 -35.81 -18.63
C PHE A 76 -11.38 -35.78 -19.23
N ASP A 77 -12.14 -34.71 -18.95
CA ASP A 77 -13.56 -34.58 -19.31
C ASP A 77 -13.76 -34.00 -20.72
N ARG A 78 -12.85 -33.14 -21.20
CA ARG A 78 -12.98 -32.48 -22.52
C ARG A 78 -12.38 -33.23 -23.70
N HIS A 79 -11.60 -34.29 -23.46
CA HIS A 79 -10.91 -35.13 -24.47
C HIS A 79 -9.97 -34.40 -25.47
N GLU A 80 -9.85 -33.08 -25.43
CA GLU A 80 -8.93 -32.29 -26.24
C GLU A 80 -7.48 -32.43 -25.75
N LYS A 81 -6.54 -32.57 -26.70
CA LYS A 81 -5.10 -32.68 -26.45
C LYS A 81 -4.37 -31.51 -27.10
N TYR A 82 -3.63 -30.74 -26.30
CA TYR A 82 -2.85 -29.58 -26.75
C TYR A 82 -1.35 -29.84 -26.59
N GLU A 83 -0.53 -29.41 -27.54
CA GLU A 83 0.92 -29.37 -27.36
C GLU A 83 1.32 -28.12 -26.58
N LEU A 84 2.24 -28.27 -25.62
CA LEU A 84 2.72 -27.21 -24.76
C LEU A 84 4.18 -26.89 -25.05
N SER A 85 4.52 -25.60 -25.06
CA SER A 85 5.89 -25.12 -25.23
C SER A 85 6.72 -25.29 -23.96
N LEU A 86 7.64 -26.25 -23.98
CA LEU A 86 8.59 -26.51 -22.90
C LEU A 86 9.84 -25.66 -23.08
N LYS A 87 10.23 -24.88 -22.05
CA LYS A 87 11.51 -24.15 -22.05
C LYS A 87 12.49 -24.84 -21.12
N ILE A 88 13.64 -25.27 -21.65
CA ILE A 88 14.68 -26.02 -20.93
C ILE A 88 15.97 -25.19 -20.86
N VAL A 89 16.58 -25.08 -19.68
CA VAL A 89 17.91 -24.51 -19.48
C VAL A 89 18.63 -25.31 -18.38
N ARG A 90 19.85 -25.80 -18.66
CA ARG A 90 20.66 -26.57 -17.68
C ARG A 90 19.87 -27.69 -17.00
N ASN A 91 19.20 -28.53 -17.78
CA ASN A 91 18.40 -29.69 -17.33
C ASN A 91 17.15 -29.32 -16.54
N ARG A 92 16.84 -28.04 -16.39
CA ARG A 92 15.63 -27.57 -15.71
C ARG A 92 14.64 -27.10 -16.75
N PHE A 93 13.37 -27.36 -16.49
CA PHE A 93 12.30 -26.92 -17.37
C PHE A 93 11.32 -26.02 -16.64
N ILE A 94 10.64 -25.21 -17.44
CA ILE A 94 9.46 -24.46 -17.04
C ILE A 94 8.36 -24.64 -18.09
N LEU A 95 7.12 -24.71 -17.61
CA LEU A 95 5.93 -24.91 -18.42
C LEU A 95 4.81 -24.01 -17.88
N LEU A 96 4.26 -23.16 -18.73
CA LEU A 96 3.07 -22.37 -18.41
C LEU A 96 1.85 -23.09 -18.99
N ILE A 97 0.84 -23.35 -18.15
CA ILE A 97 -0.29 -24.22 -18.51
C ILE A 97 -1.59 -23.55 -18.12
N GLU A 98 -2.51 -23.41 -19.07
CA GLU A 98 -3.89 -23.04 -18.77
C GLU A 98 -4.75 -24.31 -18.61
N LEU A 99 -5.31 -24.49 -17.41
CA LEU A 99 -6.07 -25.66 -17.01
C LEU A 99 -7.56 -25.47 -17.33
N SER A 100 -8.21 -26.54 -17.76
CA SER A 100 -9.67 -26.62 -17.78
C SER A 100 -10.16 -27.19 -16.45
N GLU A 101 -11.39 -26.85 -16.05
CA GLU A 101 -11.98 -27.40 -14.83
C GLU A 101 -11.96 -28.94 -14.85
N GLY A 102 -11.71 -29.54 -13.68
CA GLY A 102 -11.53 -30.99 -13.55
C GLY A 102 -10.07 -31.43 -13.57
N ILE A 103 -9.82 -32.66 -14.01
CA ILE A 103 -8.48 -33.28 -13.99
C ILE A 103 -7.76 -32.98 -15.31
N ASN A 104 -6.56 -32.41 -15.22
CA ASN A 104 -5.69 -32.13 -16.35
C ASN A 104 -4.44 -33.01 -16.27
N CYS A 105 -4.24 -33.85 -17.28
CA CYS A 105 -3.08 -34.73 -17.43
C CYS A 105 -2.05 -34.08 -18.35
N ILE A 106 -0.81 -34.02 -17.87
CA ILE A 106 0.36 -33.48 -18.57
C ILE A 106 1.26 -34.67 -18.92
N PHE A 107 1.46 -34.89 -20.21
CA PHE A 107 2.28 -35.98 -20.75
C PHE A 107 3.58 -35.43 -21.27
N PHE A 108 4.70 -35.98 -20.80
CA PHE A 108 6.01 -35.78 -21.38
C PHE A 108 6.33 -36.98 -22.27
N GLN A 109 6.54 -36.74 -23.56
CA GLN A 109 6.77 -37.76 -24.57
C GLN A 109 8.17 -37.60 -25.19
N ASP A 110 8.82 -38.71 -25.51
CA ASP A 110 10.03 -38.70 -26.35
C ASP A 110 9.68 -38.50 -27.84
N GLU A 111 10.71 -38.48 -28.69
CA GLU A 111 10.57 -38.29 -30.13
C GLU A 111 9.73 -39.39 -30.80
N THR A 112 9.68 -40.59 -30.20
CA THR A 112 8.91 -41.74 -30.69
C THR A 112 7.44 -41.69 -30.26
N GLY A 113 7.07 -40.72 -29.42
CA GLY A 113 5.72 -40.57 -28.86
C GLY A 113 5.48 -41.40 -27.59
N LYS A 114 6.50 -42.09 -27.08
CA LYS A 114 6.38 -42.87 -25.84
C LYS A 114 6.29 -41.91 -24.66
N VAL A 115 5.31 -42.13 -23.77
CA VAL A 115 5.15 -41.34 -22.54
C VAL A 115 6.27 -41.68 -21.57
N ILE A 116 7.14 -40.71 -21.29
CA ILE A 116 8.21 -40.76 -20.30
C ILE A 116 7.63 -40.53 -18.90
N LYS A 117 6.71 -39.56 -18.78
CA LYS A 117 6.09 -39.17 -17.51
C LYS A 117 4.68 -38.65 -17.74
N GLU A 118 3.76 -39.08 -16.90
CA GLU A 118 2.45 -38.45 -16.70
C GLU A 118 2.43 -37.70 -15.36
N PHE A 119 1.83 -36.53 -15.37
CA PHE A 119 1.64 -35.67 -14.20
C PHE A 119 0.24 -35.04 -14.22
N ARG A 120 -0.45 -35.00 -13.08
CA ARG A 120 -1.86 -34.59 -13.00
C ARG A 120 -2.02 -33.37 -12.10
N ILE A 121 -2.88 -32.43 -12.52
CA ILE A 121 -3.32 -31.30 -11.69
C ILE A 121 -4.85 -31.21 -11.80
N LYS A 122 -5.52 -31.09 -10.66
CA LYS A 122 -6.97 -30.89 -10.59
C LYS A 122 -7.27 -29.40 -10.40
N PHE A 123 -7.94 -28.77 -11.36
CA PHE A 123 -8.41 -27.40 -11.22
C PHE A 123 -9.85 -27.40 -10.73
N LEU A 124 -10.08 -26.77 -9.58
CA LEU A 124 -11.40 -26.47 -9.04
C LEU A 124 -11.48 -24.96 -8.81
N PRO A 125 -12.35 -24.23 -9.52
CA PRO A 125 -12.50 -22.79 -9.31
C PRO A 125 -12.69 -22.43 -7.84
N SER A 126 -11.99 -21.39 -7.39
CA SER A 126 -12.13 -20.87 -6.02
C SER A 126 -13.58 -20.50 -5.72
N SER A 127 -14.09 -20.95 -4.58
CA SER A 127 -15.42 -20.60 -4.08
C SER A 127 -15.43 -19.31 -3.24
N ASN A 128 -14.48 -18.40 -3.44
CA ASN A 128 -14.38 -17.16 -2.68
C ASN A 128 -15.35 -16.12 -3.23
N ASP A 129 -16.16 -15.53 -2.35
CA ASP A 129 -17.09 -14.45 -2.70
C ASP A 129 -16.38 -13.10 -2.98
N CYS A 130 -15.13 -12.96 -2.53
CA CYS A 130 -14.27 -11.82 -2.80
C CYS A 130 -13.43 -12.05 -4.06
N TYR A 131 -13.43 -11.06 -4.96
CA TYR A 131 -12.80 -11.19 -6.28
C TYR A 131 -12.11 -9.89 -6.74
N VAL A 132 -11.34 -10.01 -7.81
CA VAL A 132 -10.67 -8.90 -8.51
C VAL A 132 -11.27 -8.76 -9.91
N LYS A 133 -11.60 -7.52 -10.30
CA LYS A 133 -12.10 -7.18 -11.64
C LYS A 133 -11.15 -6.19 -12.35
N PRO A 134 -10.64 -6.53 -13.54
CA PRO A 134 -9.95 -5.55 -14.37
C PRO A 134 -10.94 -4.60 -15.05
N LEU A 135 -10.54 -3.34 -15.15
CA LEU A 135 -11.27 -2.28 -15.84
C LEU A 135 -10.37 -1.68 -16.92
N TYR A 136 -10.92 -1.43 -18.11
CA TYR A 136 -10.21 -0.71 -19.17
C TYR A 136 -10.87 0.66 -19.37
N ILE A 137 -10.15 1.70 -18.99
CA ILE A 137 -10.70 3.05 -18.87
C ILE A 137 -10.38 3.85 -20.12
N VAL A 138 -11.38 4.53 -20.67
CA VAL A 138 -11.30 5.31 -21.89
C VAL A 138 -11.87 6.71 -21.73
N CYS A 139 -11.20 7.67 -22.35
CA CYS A 139 -11.65 9.05 -22.37
C CYS A 139 -12.88 9.22 -23.27
N SER A 140 -13.64 10.29 -23.05
CA SER A 140 -14.88 10.57 -23.77
C SER A 140 -14.68 10.74 -25.28
N ASP A 141 -13.51 11.22 -25.69
CA ASP A 141 -13.10 11.50 -27.07
C ASP A 141 -12.33 10.35 -27.74
N SER A 142 -11.92 9.33 -26.96
CA SER A 142 -11.18 8.15 -27.44
C SER A 142 -12.06 6.90 -27.55
N TYR A 143 -13.35 7.01 -27.26
CA TYR A 143 -14.29 5.89 -27.40
C TYR A 143 -14.61 5.69 -28.90
N PRO A 144 -14.32 4.51 -29.48
CA PRO A 144 -14.54 4.28 -30.91
C PRO A 144 -16.03 4.25 -31.25
N GLU A 145 -16.39 4.66 -32.47
CA GLU A 145 -17.79 4.60 -32.95
C GLU A 145 -18.38 3.17 -32.97
N GLY A 146 -17.52 2.13 -33.00
CA GLY A 146 -17.90 0.72 -32.88
C GLY A 146 -18.05 0.18 -31.46
N GLY A 147 -17.86 1.00 -30.42
CA GLY A 147 -17.99 0.60 -29.02
C GLY A 147 -17.05 -0.53 -28.58
N ASN A 148 -17.53 -1.43 -27.71
CA ASN A 148 -16.77 -2.59 -27.21
C ASN A 148 -16.44 -3.66 -28.27
N ASP A 149 -16.90 -3.49 -29.51
CA ASP A 149 -16.66 -4.44 -30.58
C ASP A 149 -15.39 -4.12 -31.40
N ASP A 150 -14.67 -3.06 -31.04
CA ASP A 150 -13.36 -2.75 -31.61
C ASP A 150 -12.32 -3.85 -31.29
N GLU A 151 -11.64 -4.34 -32.31
CA GLU A 151 -10.68 -5.45 -32.17
C GLU A 151 -9.45 -5.09 -31.33
N ASN A 152 -9.02 -3.82 -31.31
CA ASN A 152 -7.90 -3.40 -30.45
C ASN A 152 -8.31 -3.39 -28.98
N PHE A 153 -9.54 -2.99 -28.67
CA PHE A 153 -10.09 -3.07 -27.31
C PHE A 153 -10.15 -4.52 -26.84
N ARG A 154 -10.73 -5.41 -27.65
CA ARG A 154 -10.81 -6.84 -27.33
C ARG A 154 -9.43 -7.46 -27.16
N LEU A 155 -8.46 -7.09 -27.99
CA LEU A 155 -7.08 -7.53 -27.86
C LEU A 155 -6.47 -7.07 -26.52
N ASN A 156 -6.62 -5.80 -26.16
CA ASN A 156 -6.10 -5.27 -24.90
C ASN A 156 -6.79 -5.89 -23.68
N GLN A 157 -8.10 -6.14 -23.74
CA GLN A 157 -8.83 -6.86 -22.70
C GLN A 157 -8.27 -8.28 -22.51
N ARG A 158 -8.00 -9.03 -23.59
CA ARG A 158 -7.36 -10.36 -23.52
C ARG A 158 -5.98 -10.30 -22.88
N LYS A 159 -5.15 -9.33 -23.29
CA LYS A 159 -3.81 -9.10 -22.72
C LYS A 159 -3.86 -8.79 -21.23
N ILE A 160 -4.74 -7.87 -20.81
CA ILE A 160 -4.96 -7.51 -19.41
C ILE A 160 -5.35 -8.75 -18.59
N HIS A 161 -6.33 -9.51 -19.07
CA HIS A 161 -6.81 -10.69 -18.39
C HIS A 161 -5.71 -11.77 -18.25
N LEU A 162 -4.93 -12.02 -19.31
CA LEU A 162 -3.79 -12.94 -19.24
C LEU A 162 -2.70 -12.44 -18.28
N GLY A 163 -2.40 -11.14 -18.28
CA GLY A 163 -1.45 -10.54 -17.32
C GLY A 163 -1.88 -10.75 -15.87
N LEU A 164 -3.16 -10.58 -15.57
CA LEU A 164 -3.71 -10.85 -14.23
C LEU A 164 -3.67 -12.34 -13.86
N LYS A 165 -3.91 -13.26 -14.81
CA LYS A 165 -3.71 -14.70 -14.57
C LYS A 165 -2.25 -15.04 -14.25
N ILE A 166 -1.30 -14.39 -14.92
CA ILE A 166 0.13 -14.57 -14.63
C ILE A 166 0.44 -14.09 -13.20
N ILE A 167 -0.10 -12.95 -12.79
CA ILE A 167 0.08 -12.41 -11.43
C ILE A 167 -0.60 -13.29 -10.38
N GLN A 168 -1.78 -13.81 -10.69
CA GLN A 168 -2.48 -14.78 -9.85
C GLN A 168 -1.61 -16.02 -9.59
N ALA A 169 -0.98 -16.57 -10.62
CA ALA A 169 -0.02 -17.68 -10.52
C ALA A 169 1.25 -17.29 -9.75
N LEU A 170 1.78 -16.09 -10.00
CA LEU A 170 2.96 -15.55 -9.32
C LEU A 170 2.74 -15.50 -7.80
N TYR A 171 1.65 -14.88 -7.34
CA TYR A 171 1.34 -14.80 -5.91
C TYR A 171 1.19 -16.18 -5.26
N ALA A 172 0.55 -17.14 -5.94
CA ALA A 172 0.46 -18.51 -5.45
C ALA A 172 1.84 -19.17 -5.26
N GLU A 173 2.75 -18.99 -6.23
CA GLU A 173 4.13 -19.48 -6.10
C GLU A 173 4.91 -18.74 -4.99
N LYS A 174 4.67 -17.43 -4.79
CA LYS A 174 5.30 -16.66 -3.71
C LYS A 174 4.85 -17.07 -2.31
N LEU A 175 3.61 -17.50 -2.15
CA LEU A 175 3.18 -18.13 -0.89
C LEU A 175 3.82 -19.51 -0.71
N PHE A 176 3.89 -20.29 -1.79
CA PHE A 176 4.55 -21.61 -1.74
C PHE A 176 6.05 -21.53 -1.44
N GLU A 177 6.75 -20.48 -1.91
CA GLU A 177 8.14 -20.19 -1.56
C GLU A 177 8.37 -20.07 -0.05
N TRP A 178 7.34 -19.69 0.72
CA TRP A 178 7.36 -19.63 2.19
C TRP A 178 6.80 -20.88 2.87
N GLY A 179 6.57 -21.97 2.12
CA GLY A 179 6.00 -23.20 2.64
C GLY A 179 4.52 -23.10 2.97
N LEU A 180 3.83 -22.08 2.45
CA LEU A 180 2.39 -21.92 2.61
C LEU A 180 1.66 -22.60 1.46
N SER A 181 0.40 -23.01 1.69
CA SER A 181 -0.44 -23.54 0.60
C SER A 181 -0.62 -22.48 -0.49
N ARG A 182 -0.71 -22.92 -1.75
CA ARG A 182 -0.94 -22.06 -2.92
C ARG A 182 -2.33 -21.42 -2.89
N ARG A 183 -2.39 -20.25 -2.27
CA ARG A 183 -3.56 -19.37 -2.25
C ARG A 183 -3.29 -18.15 -3.11
N THR A 184 -4.34 -17.62 -3.70
CA THR A 184 -4.28 -16.44 -4.55
C THR A 184 -5.66 -15.82 -4.62
N PHE A 185 -5.75 -14.60 -5.13
CA PHE A 185 -7.02 -13.91 -5.30
C PHE A 185 -7.87 -14.57 -6.39
N THR A 186 -9.19 -14.40 -6.32
CA THR A 186 -10.12 -14.89 -7.35
C THR A 186 -10.27 -13.84 -8.46
N LEU A 187 -10.16 -14.25 -9.72
CA LEU A 187 -10.34 -13.39 -10.89
C LEU A 187 -11.70 -13.70 -11.53
N VAL A 188 -12.40 -12.68 -12.04
CA VAL A 188 -13.65 -12.87 -12.79
C VAL A 188 -13.33 -13.58 -14.13
N ASN A 189 -13.97 -14.74 -14.37
CA ASN A 189 -13.67 -15.63 -15.50
C ASN A 189 -14.71 -15.57 -16.65
N ASP A 190 -15.69 -14.68 -16.60
CA ASP A 190 -16.75 -14.60 -17.62
C ASP A 190 -16.32 -13.90 -18.93
N SER A 191 -17.10 -14.11 -20.00
CA SER A 191 -16.85 -13.73 -21.41
C SER A 191 -16.64 -12.23 -21.71
N SER A 192 -16.71 -11.36 -20.70
CA SER A 192 -16.39 -9.92 -20.73
C SER A 192 -15.42 -9.56 -19.60
N SER A 193 -14.38 -10.39 -19.42
CA SER A 193 -13.52 -10.44 -18.23
C SER A 193 -12.84 -9.13 -17.83
N CYS A 194 -12.74 -8.16 -18.73
CA CYS A 194 -12.28 -6.79 -18.46
C CYS A 194 -13.36 -5.80 -18.91
N GLU A 195 -13.90 -5.02 -17.98
CA GLU A 195 -15.04 -4.12 -18.26
C GLU A 195 -14.53 -2.77 -18.77
N VAL A 196 -15.02 -2.31 -19.91
CA VAL A 196 -14.64 -1.01 -20.48
C VAL A 196 -15.50 0.09 -19.86
N ILE A 197 -14.85 1.12 -19.31
CA ILE A 197 -15.52 2.27 -18.70
C ILE A 197 -15.11 3.53 -19.46
N GLN A 198 -16.10 4.24 -19.98
CA GLN A 198 -15.90 5.59 -20.49
C GLN A 198 -16.06 6.61 -19.37
N ILE A 199 -15.06 7.47 -19.19
CA ILE A 199 -15.10 8.57 -18.22
C ILE A 199 -15.49 9.89 -18.91
N PRO A 200 -16.16 10.82 -18.20
CA PRO A 200 -16.59 12.10 -18.75
C PRO A 200 -15.44 13.11 -18.81
N ARG A 201 -14.29 12.71 -19.36
CA ARG A 201 -13.09 13.52 -19.53
C ARG A 201 -12.46 13.22 -20.87
N THR A 202 -11.94 14.26 -21.52
CA THR A 202 -11.17 14.10 -22.75
C THR A 202 -9.74 13.65 -22.46
N THR A 203 -9.08 13.10 -23.47
CA THR A 203 -7.67 12.68 -23.38
C THR A 203 -6.76 13.82 -22.97
N HIS A 204 -7.03 15.03 -23.47
CA HIS A 204 -6.29 16.22 -23.08
C HIS A 204 -6.43 16.51 -21.59
N GLN A 205 -7.67 16.49 -21.07
CA GLN A 205 -7.93 16.74 -19.66
C GLN A 205 -7.24 15.72 -18.76
N VAL A 206 -7.28 14.43 -19.12
CA VAL A 206 -6.62 13.36 -18.34
C VAL A 206 -5.10 13.55 -18.28
N ARG A 207 -4.48 14.03 -19.35
CA ARG A 207 -3.03 14.27 -19.39
C ARG A 207 -2.57 15.45 -18.52
N GLU A 208 -3.47 16.38 -18.22
CA GLU A 208 -3.17 17.53 -17.35
C GLU A 208 -3.38 17.22 -15.87
N LEU A 209 -4.04 16.10 -15.54
CA LEU A 209 -4.29 15.70 -14.16
C LEU A 209 -3.04 15.06 -13.52
N GLU A 210 -2.82 15.42 -12.25
CA GLU A 210 -1.90 14.69 -11.37
C GLU A 210 -2.40 13.27 -11.10
N THR A 211 -1.47 12.36 -10.81
CA THR A 211 -1.75 10.93 -10.57
C THR A 211 -2.85 10.71 -9.53
N LYS A 212 -2.75 11.41 -8.39
CA LYS A 212 -3.72 11.31 -7.29
C LYS A 212 -5.10 11.78 -7.72
N HIS A 213 -5.20 12.91 -8.41
CA HIS A 213 -6.48 13.45 -8.88
C HIS A 213 -7.18 12.54 -9.89
N LEU A 214 -6.41 11.87 -10.77
CA LEU A 214 -6.96 10.89 -11.69
C LEU A 214 -7.49 9.65 -10.94
N TRP A 215 -6.74 9.15 -9.96
CA TRP A 215 -7.18 8.05 -9.11
C TRP A 215 -8.46 8.40 -8.34
N ASP A 216 -8.55 9.59 -7.73
CA ASP A 216 -9.73 10.06 -6.99
C ASP A 216 -10.95 10.22 -7.90
N LEU A 217 -10.76 10.66 -9.14
CA LEU A 217 -11.82 10.70 -10.15
C LEU A 217 -12.34 9.28 -10.43
N LEU A 218 -11.45 8.33 -10.73
CA LEU A 218 -11.86 6.96 -11.04
C LEU A 218 -12.51 6.26 -9.86
N ALA A 219 -12.00 6.45 -8.64
CA ALA A 219 -12.61 5.92 -7.43
C ALA A 219 -14.06 6.43 -7.27
N ARG A 220 -14.30 7.72 -7.53
CA ARG A 220 -15.66 8.30 -7.51
C ARG A 220 -16.56 7.72 -8.61
N GLU A 221 -16.07 7.64 -9.85
CA GLU A 221 -16.84 7.10 -10.99
C GLU A 221 -17.22 5.63 -10.77
N ILE A 222 -16.26 4.80 -10.35
CA ILE A 222 -16.51 3.38 -10.04
C ILE A 222 -17.55 3.27 -8.93
N ARG A 223 -17.41 4.05 -7.84
CA ARG A 223 -18.32 4.00 -6.69
C ARG A 223 -19.72 4.52 -7.00
N ALA A 224 -19.85 5.49 -7.92
CA ALA A 224 -21.14 6.00 -8.38
C ALA A 224 -21.86 5.01 -9.31
N ASN A 225 -21.13 4.13 -10.00
CA ASN A 225 -21.69 3.18 -10.93
C ASN A 225 -22.11 1.86 -10.25
N SER A 226 -23.40 1.74 -9.93
CA SER A 226 -23.98 0.55 -9.29
C SER A 226 -23.84 -0.77 -10.05
N ARG A 227 -23.54 -0.74 -11.36
CA ARG A 227 -23.26 -1.96 -12.14
C ARG A 227 -21.83 -2.48 -11.92
N ILE A 228 -20.93 -1.58 -11.54
CA ILE A 228 -19.50 -1.87 -11.43
C ILE A 228 -19.11 -2.06 -9.97
N TRP A 229 -19.59 -1.19 -9.08
CA TRP A 229 -19.27 -1.19 -7.65
C TRP A 229 -19.81 -2.43 -6.90
N ASP A 230 -18.91 -3.15 -6.24
CA ASP A 230 -19.20 -4.18 -5.25
C ASP A 230 -18.15 -4.07 -4.12
N SER A 231 -18.61 -4.01 -2.88
CA SER A 231 -17.76 -3.98 -1.67
C SER A 231 -16.80 -5.18 -1.52
N ARG A 232 -17.11 -6.31 -2.19
CA ARG A 232 -16.29 -7.53 -2.20
C ARG A 232 -15.31 -7.56 -3.38
N CYS A 233 -15.38 -6.57 -4.27
CA CYS A 233 -14.53 -6.45 -5.44
C CYS A 233 -13.36 -5.51 -5.16
N LYS A 234 -12.17 -5.89 -5.61
CA LYS A 234 -11.04 -4.97 -5.80
C LYS A 234 -10.82 -4.76 -7.29
N TYR A 235 -10.40 -3.56 -7.67
CA TYR A 235 -10.36 -3.11 -9.05
C TYR A 235 -8.93 -2.87 -9.51
N VAL A 236 -8.65 -3.25 -10.75
CA VAL A 236 -7.40 -2.95 -11.43
C VAL A 236 -7.73 -2.22 -12.72
N ALA A 237 -7.57 -0.89 -12.73
CA ALA A 237 -7.94 -0.02 -13.82
C ALA A 237 -6.72 0.29 -14.71
N PHE A 238 -6.87 0.02 -16.00
CA PHE A 238 -5.88 0.32 -17.04
C PHE A 238 -6.37 1.52 -17.85
N MET A 239 -5.60 2.61 -17.87
CA MET A 239 -5.90 3.77 -18.70
C MET A 239 -5.44 3.52 -20.14
N ALA A 240 -6.38 3.49 -21.09
CA ALA A 240 -6.15 3.22 -22.51
C ALA A 240 -5.27 4.27 -23.20
N ASP A 241 -5.55 5.55 -22.92
CA ASP A 241 -4.84 6.66 -23.51
C ASP A 241 -3.49 6.86 -22.82
N PRO A 242 -2.42 7.28 -23.54
CA PRO A 242 -1.12 7.56 -22.95
C PRO A 242 -1.25 8.64 -21.88
N TRP A 243 -1.33 8.19 -20.64
CA TRP A 243 -1.28 8.99 -19.44
C TRP A 243 0.18 9.08 -19.03
N LYS A 244 0.77 10.28 -19.17
CA LYS A 244 2.15 10.56 -18.77
C LYS A 244 2.09 11.32 -17.45
N PRO A 245 2.47 10.72 -16.30
CA PRO A 245 2.63 11.47 -15.06
C PRO A 245 3.64 12.61 -15.28
N GLN A 246 3.48 13.72 -14.55
CA GLN A 246 4.39 14.86 -14.69
C GLN A 246 5.83 14.46 -14.29
N ARG A 247 6.82 15.04 -14.97
CA ARG A 247 8.25 14.66 -14.90
C ARG A 247 8.86 14.68 -13.48
N ALA A 248 8.27 15.43 -12.55
CA ALA A 248 8.69 15.48 -11.14
C ALA A 248 8.30 14.21 -10.36
N GLU A 249 7.27 13.49 -10.79
CA GLU A 249 6.82 12.22 -10.20
C GLU A 249 7.65 11.02 -10.72
N MET A 250 8.33 11.13 -11.86
CA MET A 250 9.03 10.01 -12.50
C MET A 250 10.26 9.46 -11.74
N LEU A 251 10.80 10.18 -10.75
CA LEU A 251 11.93 9.69 -9.94
C LEU A 251 11.51 8.81 -8.75
N GLU A 252 10.25 8.90 -8.31
CA GLU A 252 9.76 8.22 -7.10
C GLU A 252 8.41 7.49 -7.30
N ASN A 253 7.61 7.87 -8.30
CA ASN A 253 6.31 7.28 -8.59
C ASN A 253 6.30 6.67 -10.01
N SER A 254 6.14 5.35 -10.05
CA SER A 254 5.72 4.60 -11.24
C SER A 254 4.41 5.21 -11.80
N PRO A 255 4.06 5.09 -13.10
CA PRO A 255 2.75 5.50 -13.64
C PRO A 255 1.65 4.55 -13.17
N ALA A 256 1.54 4.40 -11.85
CA ALA A 256 0.65 3.52 -11.17
C ALA A 256 0.42 4.03 -9.75
N LEU A 257 -0.81 3.92 -9.27
CA LEU A 257 -1.20 4.30 -7.92
C LEU A 257 -2.23 3.31 -7.39
N ALA A 258 -2.00 2.78 -6.20
CA ALA A 258 -2.90 1.85 -5.56
C ALA A 258 -3.26 2.28 -4.13
N GLY A 259 -4.54 2.17 -3.80
CA GLY A 259 -5.08 2.48 -2.48
C GLY A 259 -6.53 2.01 -2.38
N GLY A 260 -7.08 1.84 -1.18
CA GLY A 260 -8.53 1.64 -0.98
C GLY A 260 -9.20 0.49 -1.75
N GLY A 261 -8.45 -0.46 -2.34
CA GLY A 261 -8.97 -1.51 -3.21
C GLY A 261 -9.00 -1.20 -4.72
N LEU A 262 -8.44 -0.07 -5.18
CA LEU A 262 -8.29 0.30 -6.59
C LEU A 262 -6.80 0.52 -6.92
N ALA A 263 -6.30 -0.24 -7.90
CA ALA A 263 -5.03 0.04 -8.57
C ALA A 263 -5.31 0.74 -9.90
N LEU A 264 -4.60 1.83 -10.17
CA LEU A 264 -4.58 2.54 -11.44
C LEU A 264 -3.23 2.30 -12.11
N ILE A 265 -3.21 1.94 -13.39
CA ILE A 265 -1.98 1.74 -14.16
C ILE A 265 -2.15 2.23 -15.61
N GLY A 266 -1.07 2.74 -16.22
CA GLY A 266 -1.04 3.00 -17.66
C GLY A 266 -1.16 1.72 -18.50
N SER A 267 -1.44 1.85 -19.81
CA SER A 267 -1.58 0.70 -20.72
C SER A 267 -0.62 0.71 -21.93
N ASP A 268 0.34 1.62 -21.97
CA ASP A 268 1.27 1.80 -23.09
C ASP A 268 2.23 0.61 -23.31
N PHE A 269 2.47 -0.20 -22.27
CA PHE A 269 3.21 -1.46 -22.35
C PHE A 269 2.37 -2.64 -22.87
N LEU A 270 1.04 -2.52 -23.02
CA LEU A 270 0.21 -3.62 -23.53
C LEU A 270 0.63 -4.03 -24.96
N GLN A 271 1.28 -3.15 -25.73
CA GLN A 271 1.80 -3.52 -27.04
C GLN A 271 2.86 -4.63 -26.99
N VAL A 272 3.64 -4.73 -25.90
CA VAL A 272 4.60 -5.83 -25.72
C VAL A 272 4.00 -7.05 -25.06
N TRP A 273 2.82 -6.93 -24.42
CA TRP A 273 2.14 -8.07 -23.79
C TRP A 273 1.57 -9.03 -24.82
N SER A 274 1.57 -10.31 -24.46
CA SER A 274 0.94 -11.36 -25.26
C SER A 274 -0.53 -11.48 -24.88
N ASP A 275 -1.36 -11.84 -25.86
CA ASP A 275 -2.76 -12.18 -25.67
C ASP A 275 -3.00 -13.70 -25.53
N GLN A 276 -1.95 -14.52 -25.71
CA GLN A 276 -2.00 -15.98 -25.65
C GLN A 276 -0.93 -16.52 -24.69
N PHE A 277 -1.31 -17.42 -23.78
CA PHE A 277 -0.39 -17.90 -22.74
C PHE A 277 0.83 -18.65 -23.30
N GLN A 278 0.69 -19.32 -24.45
CA GLN A 278 1.76 -20.10 -25.10
C GLN A 278 2.94 -19.22 -25.51
N ASN A 279 2.69 -17.94 -25.79
CA ASN A 279 3.71 -17.00 -26.27
C ASN A 279 4.41 -16.25 -25.13
N VAL A 280 3.94 -16.35 -23.88
CA VAL A 280 4.49 -15.59 -22.74
C VAL A 280 5.97 -15.83 -22.53
N LEU A 281 6.41 -17.10 -22.52
CA LEU A 281 7.82 -17.47 -22.28
C LEU A 281 8.74 -17.09 -23.44
N LYS A 282 8.18 -16.96 -24.65
CA LYS A 282 8.88 -16.47 -25.85
C LYS A 282 9.04 -14.96 -25.75
N GLN A 283 7.97 -14.24 -25.44
CA GLN A 283 7.94 -12.78 -25.33
C GLN A 283 8.91 -12.27 -24.24
N LEU A 284 8.98 -12.98 -23.10
CA LEU A 284 9.95 -12.67 -22.03
C LEU A 284 11.41 -12.81 -22.45
N GLY A 285 11.69 -13.63 -23.47
CA GLY A 285 13.03 -13.82 -24.03
C GLY A 285 13.30 -12.97 -25.27
N ASP A 286 12.39 -12.05 -25.64
CA ASP A 286 12.54 -11.21 -26.83
C ASP A 286 13.54 -10.07 -26.58
N GLU A 287 14.69 -10.14 -27.24
CA GLU A 287 15.78 -9.17 -27.14
C GLU A 287 15.65 -8.00 -28.13
N SER A 288 14.54 -7.92 -28.89
CA SER A 288 14.30 -6.83 -29.84
C SER A 288 14.37 -5.47 -29.13
N PRO A 289 15.15 -4.52 -29.64
CA PRO A 289 15.34 -3.22 -28.99
C PRO A 289 14.05 -2.40 -29.01
N ILE A 290 13.84 -1.60 -27.96
CA ILE A 290 12.70 -0.69 -27.85
C ILE A 290 13.19 0.75 -27.65
N ASP A 291 12.42 1.72 -28.17
CA ASP A 291 12.62 3.13 -27.82
C ASP A 291 11.87 3.45 -26.53
N VAL A 292 12.61 3.46 -25.42
CA VAL A 292 12.11 3.67 -24.06
C VAL A 292 11.34 4.99 -23.90
N LYS A 293 11.63 6.00 -24.74
CA LYS A 293 10.94 7.31 -24.69
C LYS A 293 9.45 7.23 -25.01
N ASN A 294 9.03 6.15 -25.67
CA ASN A 294 7.64 5.91 -26.04
C ASN A 294 6.82 5.29 -24.90
N PHE A 295 7.47 4.93 -23.78
CA PHE A 295 6.84 4.27 -22.65
C PHE A 295 7.00 5.10 -21.37
N THR A 296 5.96 5.08 -20.56
CA THR A 296 5.86 5.62 -19.22
C THR A 296 6.37 4.62 -18.20
N PHE A 297 6.29 3.32 -18.52
CA PHE A 297 6.80 2.22 -17.71
C PHE A 297 8.18 1.76 -18.22
N GLY A 298 9.10 1.43 -17.30
CA GLY A 298 10.34 0.72 -17.66
C GLY A 298 11.47 1.60 -18.19
N SER A 299 11.79 2.71 -17.52
CA SER A 299 12.95 3.58 -17.83
C SER A 299 14.29 2.83 -17.90
N PHE A 300 14.39 1.66 -17.26
CA PHE A 300 15.56 0.78 -17.28
C PHE A 300 15.51 -0.33 -18.35
N SER A 301 14.35 -0.53 -18.98
CA SER A 301 14.12 -1.56 -20.00
C SER A 301 14.85 -1.20 -21.29
N ARG A 302 15.40 -2.19 -21.99
CA ARG A 302 16.17 -1.98 -23.24
C ARG A 302 15.62 -2.77 -24.42
N ASN A 303 14.82 -3.78 -24.14
CA ASN A 303 14.22 -4.67 -25.11
C ASN A 303 12.79 -5.08 -24.71
N VAL A 304 12.07 -5.72 -25.62
CA VAL A 304 10.68 -6.19 -25.46
C VAL A 304 10.51 -7.05 -24.20
N GLY A 305 11.36 -8.06 -24.00
CA GLY A 305 11.27 -8.96 -22.85
C GLY A 305 11.50 -8.26 -21.51
N SER A 306 12.45 -7.33 -21.44
CA SER A 306 12.71 -6.53 -20.22
C SER A 306 11.54 -5.61 -19.88
N LEU A 307 10.88 -4.99 -20.88
CA LEU A 307 9.68 -4.18 -20.66
C LEU A 307 8.48 -5.03 -20.24
N PHE A 308 8.30 -6.21 -20.85
CA PHE A 308 7.27 -7.16 -20.45
C PHE A 308 7.43 -7.57 -18.97
N SER A 309 8.65 -7.91 -18.56
CA SER A 309 8.96 -8.26 -17.17
C SER A 309 8.73 -7.07 -16.22
N ALA A 310 9.25 -5.89 -16.57
CA ALA A 310 9.11 -4.70 -15.74
C ALA A 310 7.65 -4.32 -15.52
N SER A 311 6.85 -4.26 -16.59
CA SER A 311 5.44 -3.86 -16.54
C SER A 311 4.56 -4.84 -15.75
N LEU A 312 4.74 -6.15 -15.94
CA LEU A 312 4.04 -7.15 -15.13
C LEU A 312 4.48 -7.12 -13.66
N GLY A 313 5.78 -6.88 -13.41
CA GLY A 313 6.31 -6.70 -12.06
C GLY A 313 5.72 -5.50 -11.34
N GLY A 314 5.62 -4.37 -12.03
CA GLY A 314 4.95 -3.16 -11.55
C GLY A 314 3.48 -3.40 -11.25
N LEU A 315 2.77 -4.05 -12.16
CA LEU A 315 1.37 -4.41 -11.90
C LEU A 315 1.23 -5.33 -10.68
N ALA A 316 2.13 -6.31 -10.52
CA ALA A 316 2.12 -7.18 -9.35
C ALA A 316 2.37 -6.40 -8.06
N HIS A 317 3.26 -5.40 -8.08
CA HIS A 317 3.53 -4.49 -6.97
C HIS A 317 2.29 -3.68 -6.56
N GLU A 318 1.63 -3.02 -7.51
CA GLU A 318 0.38 -2.28 -7.25
C GLU A 318 -0.75 -3.17 -6.74
N ILE A 319 -0.83 -4.39 -7.28
CA ILE A 319 -1.76 -5.40 -6.78
C ILE A 319 -1.42 -5.77 -5.32
N GLY A 320 -0.16 -5.70 -4.93
CA GLY A 320 0.23 -5.87 -3.53
C GLY A 320 -0.40 -4.81 -2.63
N HIS A 321 -0.36 -3.54 -3.03
CA HIS A 321 -0.95 -2.43 -2.28
C HIS A 321 -2.47 -2.53 -2.14
N ILE A 322 -3.20 -2.96 -3.19
CA ILE A 322 -4.66 -3.19 -3.03
C ILE A 322 -4.97 -4.30 -2.03
N PHE A 323 -4.01 -5.21 -1.77
CA PHE A 323 -4.07 -6.24 -0.73
C PHE A 323 -3.32 -5.84 0.55
N ASP A 324 -3.19 -4.54 0.78
CA ASP A 324 -2.65 -3.93 2.00
C ASP A 324 -1.17 -4.23 2.26
N LEU A 325 -0.39 -4.63 1.24
CA LEU A 325 1.06 -4.78 1.41
C LEU A 325 1.78 -3.42 1.48
N GLY A 326 2.74 -3.32 2.40
CA GLY A 326 3.64 -2.17 2.51
C GLY A 326 4.93 -2.40 1.74
N HIS A 327 5.72 -1.33 1.56
CA HIS A 327 7.01 -1.46 0.89
C HIS A 327 8.02 -2.24 1.73
N THR A 328 8.93 -2.94 1.05
CA THR A 328 10.05 -3.67 1.65
C THR A 328 11.36 -3.20 1.02
N GLU A 329 12.50 -3.41 1.70
CA GLU A 329 13.82 -3.00 1.18
C GLU A 329 14.15 -3.66 -0.18
N GLY A 330 13.68 -4.89 -0.39
CA GLY A 330 13.88 -5.65 -1.62
C GLY A 330 12.67 -6.53 -1.98
N GLY A 331 12.81 -7.35 -3.01
CA GLY A 331 11.75 -8.25 -3.48
C GLY A 331 10.65 -7.58 -4.28
N LEU A 332 9.47 -8.20 -4.30
CA LEU A 332 8.29 -7.77 -5.08
C LEU A 332 7.72 -6.43 -4.60
N MET A 333 7.70 -6.20 -3.28
CA MET A 333 7.26 -4.93 -2.69
C MET A 333 8.41 -3.94 -2.48
N GLY A 334 9.57 -4.20 -3.08
CA GLY A 334 10.75 -3.34 -3.02
C GLY A 334 11.34 -3.09 -4.41
N ASN A 335 12.62 -2.78 -4.50
CA ASN A 335 13.27 -2.34 -5.75
C ASN A 335 13.47 -3.43 -6.83
N GLN A 336 13.07 -4.68 -6.59
CA GLN A 336 13.33 -5.82 -7.49
C GLN A 336 12.10 -6.28 -8.27
N TYR A 337 10.94 -5.63 -8.12
CA TYR A 337 9.68 -6.04 -8.77
C TYR A 337 9.83 -6.30 -10.28
N HIS A 338 10.70 -5.55 -10.97
CA HIS A 338 10.94 -5.64 -12.41
C HIS A 338 11.57 -6.97 -12.86
N ARG A 339 12.02 -7.82 -11.93
CA ARG A 339 12.75 -9.07 -12.19
C ARG A 339 11.87 -10.33 -12.22
N ILE A 340 10.59 -10.19 -12.57
CA ILE A 340 9.69 -11.36 -12.62
C ILE A 340 10.12 -12.40 -13.65
N ASP A 341 10.94 -12.01 -14.63
CA ASP A 341 11.62 -12.90 -15.57
C ASP A 341 12.33 -14.05 -14.86
N LEU A 342 12.90 -13.80 -13.67
CA LEU A 342 13.53 -14.83 -12.84
C LEU A 342 12.50 -15.84 -12.30
N CYS A 343 11.31 -15.38 -11.93
CA CYS A 343 10.23 -16.25 -11.48
C CYS A 343 9.70 -17.13 -12.61
N LEU A 344 9.70 -16.60 -13.83
CA LEU A 344 9.28 -17.27 -15.06
C LEU A 344 10.48 -17.91 -15.81
N SER A 345 11.60 -18.13 -15.11
CA SER A 345 12.80 -18.80 -15.63
C SER A 345 12.96 -20.20 -15.05
N PRO A 346 13.43 -21.17 -15.85
CA PRO A 346 13.78 -22.51 -15.37
C PRO A 346 14.99 -22.53 -14.42
N LEU A 347 15.71 -21.42 -14.27
CA LEU A 347 16.93 -21.36 -13.44
C LEU A 347 16.63 -21.36 -11.93
N VAL A 348 15.42 -21.01 -11.49
CA VAL A 348 15.02 -21.01 -10.08
C VAL A 348 14.44 -22.37 -9.69
N SER A 349 14.94 -22.99 -8.61
CA SER A 349 14.50 -24.31 -8.14
C SER A 349 14.10 -24.33 -6.66
N TYR A 350 13.16 -25.23 -6.34
CA TYR A 350 12.72 -25.52 -4.97
C TYR A 350 13.45 -26.74 -4.38
N PRO A 351 13.74 -26.76 -3.07
CA PRO A 351 14.20 -27.97 -2.39
C PRO A 351 13.13 -29.07 -2.42
N LYS A 352 13.56 -30.35 -2.52
CA LYS A 352 12.64 -31.51 -2.53
C LYS A 352 11.81 -31.66 -1.23
N SER A 353 12.26 -31.12 -0.10
CA SER A 353 11.60 -31.22 1.20
C SER A 353 10.33 -30.38 1.35
N VAL A 354 10.10 -29.38 0.50
CA VAL A 354 8.99 -28.42 0.61
C VAL A 354 7.67 -29.01 0.10
N VAL A 355 7.76 -29.87 -0.92
CA VAL A 355 6.60 -30.40 -1.64
C VAL A 355 5.80 -31.40 -0.79
N HIS A 356 6.45 -32.08 0.16
CA HIS A 356 5.82 -33.13 0.97
C HIS A 356 5.02 -32.64 2.20
N VAL A 357 5.10 -31.36 2.58
CA VAL A 357 4.51 -30.88 3.85
C VAL A 357 3.23 -30.06 3.68
N CYS A 358 3.00 -29.48 2.50
CA CYS A 358 1.87 -28.56 2.30
C CYS A 358 0.57 -29.30 1.94
N SER A 359 -0.09 -29.95 2.91
CA SER A 359 -1.52 -30.26 2.76
C SER A 359 -2.34 -28.96 2.87
N ALA A 360 -3.54 -28.90 2.29
CA ALA A 360 -4.39 -27.69 2.29
C ALA A 360 -4.73 -27.17 3.71
N ASP A 361 -4.56 -28.03 4.72
CA ASP A 361 -4.84 -27.79 6.13
C ASP A 361 -3.57 -27.69 7.01
N ASP A 362 -2.36 -27.86 6.45
CA ASP A 362 -1.13 -27.75 7.24
C ASP A 362 -0.67 -26.28 7.32
N GLU A 363 -1.12 -25.59 8.37
CA GLU A 363 -0.80 -24.19 8.67
C GLU A 363 0.55 -24.02 9.40
N ARG A 364 1.39 -25.06 9.47
CA ARG A 364 2.72 -24.98 10.09
C ARG A 364 3.71 -24.24 9.18
N GLN A 365 4.28 -23.16 9.70
CA GLN A 365 5.30 -22.37 9.01
C GLN A 365 6.60 -23.17 8.88
N ILE A 366 7.01 -23.50 7.66
CA ILE A 366 8.34 -24.04 7.35
C ILE A 366 9.04 -23.03 6.46
N ARG A 367 10.25 -22.59 6.83
CA ARG A 367 11.05 -21.68 6.00
C ARG A 367 11.79 -22.47 4.91
N PRO A 368 11.38 -22.43 3.63
CA PRO A 368 12.11 -23.08 2.57
C PRO A 368 13.21 -22.15 2.07
N LYS A 369 14.42 -22.66 1.87
CA LYS A 369 15.49 -21.91 1.18
C LYS A 369 15.38 -22.18 -0.32
N VAL A 370 14.95 -21.20 -1.11
CA VAL A 370 15.10 -21.25 -2.58
C VAL A 370 16.59 -21.10 -2.90
N CYS A 371 17.15 -22.03 -3.69
CA CYS A 371 18.58 -22.04 -4.01
C CYS A 371 18.82 -21.74 -5.49
N LEU A 372 19.76 -20.85 -5.77
CA LEU A 372 20.34 -20.67 -7.10
C LEU A 372 21.32 -21.84 -7.42
N PRO A 373 21.66 -22.07 -8.70
CA PRO A 373 22.55 -23.18 -9.12
C PRO A 373 23.94 -23.19 -8.46
N ASN A 374 24.38 -22.05 -7.90
CA ASN A 374 25.67 -21.85 -7.23
C ASN A 374 25.58 -21.98 -5.69
N GLY A 375 24.45 -22.42 -5.13
CA GLY A 375 24.29 -22.63 -3.69
C GLY A 375 24.03 -21.35 -2.88
N HIS A 376 23.98 -20.19 -3.52
CA HIS A 376 23.54 -18.96 -2.87
C HIS A 376 22.02 -19.01 -2.62
N ILE A 377 21.60 -18.51 -1.46
CA ILE A 377 20.19 -18.25 -1.16
C ILE A 377 19.73 -17.23 -2.19
N ALA A 378 18.55 -17.46 -2.76
CA ALA A 378 17.94 -16.59 -3.77
C ALA A 378 17.49 -15.22 -3.20
N GLU A 379 18.32 -14.58 -2.39
CA GLU A 379 18.10 -13.23 -1.83
C GLU A 379 17.96 -12.17 -2.96
N ASP A 380 18.48 -12.46 -4.15
CA ASP A 380 18.36 -11.63 -5.36
C ASP A 380 17.05 -11.84 -6.17
N CYS A 381 16.09 -12.60 -5.65
CA CYS A 381 14.83 -12.91 -6.35
C CYS A 381 13.68 -12.00 -5.91
N VAL A 382 12.69 -11.84 -6.79
CA VAL A 382 11.38 -11.20 -6.55
C VAL A 382 10.62 -11.97 -5.46
N SER A 383 11.00 -11.80 -4.20
CA SER A 383 10.41 -12.49 -3.06
C SER A 383 9.37 -11.59 -2.37
N LEU A 384 8.42 -12.19 -1.65
CA LEU A 384 7.63 -11.46 -0.67
C LEU A 384 8.34 -11.56 0.68
N SER A 385 8.31 -10.52 1.51
CA SER A 385 8.71 -10.68 2.91
C SER A 385 7.76 -11.67 3.59
N PHE A 386 8.23 -12.30 4.68
CA PHE A 386 7.40 -13.27 5.38
C PHE A 386 6.13 -12.67 5.98
N SER A 387 6.18 -11.40 6.42
CA SER A 387 5.01 -10.69 6.93
C SER A 387 4.00 -10.40 5.80
N CYS A 388 4.46 -9.97 4.62
CA CYS A 388 3.60 -9.79 3.45
C CYS A 388 2.95 -11.11 3.00
N ALA A 389 3.73 -12.19 2.92
CA ALA A 389 3.20 -13.51 2.56
C ALA A 389 2.16 -14.00 3.57
N THR A 390 2.40 -13.82 4.87
CA THR A 390 1.44 -14.17 5.93
C THR A 390 0.17 -13.32 5.84
N LEU A 391 0.32 -12.02 5.58
CA LEU A 391 -0.81 -11.10 5.41
C LEU A 391 -1.71 -11.54 4.26
N LEU A 392 -1.13 -11.83 3.08
CA LEU A 392 -1.87 -12.35 1.93
C LEU A 392 -2.54 -13.69 2.23
N PHE A 393 -1.82 -14.64 2.84
CA PHE A 393 -2.32 -15.99 3.09
C PHE A 393 -3.62 -16.03 3.90
N PHE A 394 -3.74 -15.11 4.86
CA PHE A 394 -4.93 -14.96 5.70
C PHE A 394 -5.90 -13.89 5.20
N HIS A 395 -5.55 -13.13 4.16
CA HIS A 395 -6.38 -12.06 3.59
C HIS A 395 -7.71 -12.61 3.04
N ARG A 396 -8.81 -11.88 3.23
CA ARG A 396 -10.16 -12.32 2.82
C ARG A 396 -10.26 -12.70 1.33
N TRP A 397 -9.56 -11.97 0.46
CA TRP A 397 -9.54 -12.24 -0.99
C TRP A 397 -8.72 -13.47 -1.40
N PHE A 398 -7.87 -14.02 -0.53
CA PHE A 398 -7.01 -15.18 -0.84
C PHE A 398 -7.52 -16.48 -0.22
N ARG A 399 -8.50 -16.40 0.70
CA ARG A 399 -9.10 -17.58 1.35
C ARG A 399 -10.22 -18.16 0.52
N SER A 400 -10.26 -19.50 0.40
CA SER A 400 -11.46 -20.20 -0.01
C SER A 400 -12.24 -20.65 1.23
N THR A 401 -13.21 -19.85 1.66
CA THR A 401 -14.15 -20.23 2.74
C THR A 401 -15.57 -20.28 2.20
N PRO A 402 -16.06 -21.43 1.75
CA PRO A 402 -17.44 -21.55 1.28
C PRO A 402 -18.44 -21.35 2.44
N GLY A 403 -19.35 -20.38 2.30
CA GLY A 403 -20.61 -20.33 3.05
C GLY A 403 -20.54 -19.97 4.54
N ARG A 404 -19.42 -19.46 5.06
CA ARG A 404 -19.33 -18.95 6.44
C ARG A 404 -19.08 -17.44 6.42
N SER A 405 -20.07 -16.66 6.87
CA SER A 405 -19.87 -15.26 7.23
C SER A 405 -18.90 -15.19 8.41
N LEU A 406 -17.69 -14.69 8.18
CA LEU A 406 -16.73 -14.46 9.26
C LEU A 406 -17.16 -13.24 10.07
N PRO A 407 -16.96 -13.24 11.41
CA PRO A 407 -17.24 -12.08 12.25
C PRO A 407 -16.47 -10.85 11.76
N GLU A 408 -17.17 -9.72 11.61
CA GLU A 408 -16.56 -8.44 11.18
C GLU A 408 -15.71 -7.77 12.26
N THR A 409 -15.82 -8.21 13.51
CA THR A 409 -15.03 -7.66 14.62
C THR A 409 -13.56 -8.03 14.45
N GLY A 410 -12.77 -7.09 13.93
CA GLY A 410 -11.33 -7.24 13.72
C GLY A 410 -10.48 -6.85 14.92
N PRO A 411 -9.15 -6.82 14.74
CA PRO A 411 -8.23 -6.33 15.76
C PRO A 411 -8.54 -4.89 16.16
N VAL A 412 -8.29 -4.56 17.43
CA VAL A 412 -8.46 -3.21 17.97
C VAL A 412 -7.16 -2.76 18.61
N LEU A 413 -6.75 -1.52 18.31
CA LEU A 413 -5.66 -0.84 18.99
C LEU A 413 -6.24 0.04 20.11
N THR A 414 -5.93 -0.33 21.36
CA THR A 414 -6.24 0.48 22.54
C THR A 414 -4.94 0.91 23.21
N LYS A 415 -4.65 2.21 23.20
CA LYS A 415 -3.40 2.80 23.71
C LYS A 415 -2.16 2.19 23.02
N ASN A 416 -1.51 1.23 23.66
CA ASN A 416 -0.30 0.55 23.19
C ASN A 416 -0.52 -0.96 22.97
N THR A 417 -1.75 -1.45 23.12
CA THR A 417 -2.04 -2.88 23.00
C THR A 417 -2.95 -3.11 21.80
N ILE A 418 -2.51 -4.00 20.93
CA ILE A 418 -3.33 -4.53 19.83
C ILE A 418 -3.94 -5.82 20.36
N SER A 419 -5.26 -5.96 20.20
CA SER A 419 -6.01 -7.10 20.70
C SER A 419 -6.93 -7.66 19.63
N SER A 420 -7.08 -8.99 19.59
CA SER A 420 -8.06 -9.69 18.74
C SER A 420 -8.60 -10.91 19.49
N ASN A 421 -9.91 -11.15 19.36
CA ASN A 421 -10.60 -12.28 20.01
C ASN A 421 -10.26 -13.63 19.36
N VAL A 422 -9.76 -13.62 18.13
CA VAL A 422 -9.47 -14.85 17.35
C VAL A 422 -7.98 -15.10 17.18
N GLY A 423 -7.15 -14.20 17.72
CA GLY A 423 -5.70 -14.23 17.64
C GLY A 423 -5.13 -13.45 16.45
N LEU A 424 -3.98 -12.83 16.67
CA LEU A 424 -3.24 -12.03 15.69
C LEU A 424 -2.35 -12.94 14.83
N THR A 425 -2.27 -12.65 13.53
CA THR A 425 -1.40 -13.34 12.56
C THR A 425 -0.18 -12.51 12.21
N VAL A 426 -0.38 -11.22 11.95
CA VAL A 426 0.65 -10.27 11.52
C VAL A 426 0.44 -8.94 12.22
N ILE A 427 1.55 -8.31 12.59
CA ILE A 427 1.61 -6.90 12.98
C ILE A 427 2.77 -6.26 12.24
N GLU A 428 2.52 -5.12 11.62
CA GLU A 428 3.53 -4.32 10.94
C GLU A 428 3.48 -2.88 11.44
N ILE A 429 4.67 -2.33 11.64
CA ILE A 429 4.90 -0.91 11.86
C ILE A 429 5.48 -0.37 10.58
N ARG A 430 4.79 0.59 9.98
CA ARG A 430 5.16 1.18 8.70
C ARG A 430 5.46 2.66 8.85
N ASP A 431 6.36 3.13 8.01
CA ASP A 431 6.59 4.56 7.80
C ASP A 431 5.30 5.20 7.28
N LEU A 432 4.94 6.35 7.84
CA LEU A 432 3.68 7.03 7.51
C LEU A 432 3.71 7.63 6.09
N ASP A 433 4.86 8.12 5.66
CA ASP A 433 4.98 8.93 4.45
C ASP A 433 5.03 8.04 3.21
N ASN A 434 5.75 6.91 3.29
CA ASN A 434 5.96 6.02 2.14
C ASN A 434 5.46 4.59 2.34
N GLY A 435 4.87 4.24 3.49
CA GLY A 435 4.31 2.91 3.75
C GLY A 435 5.33 1.77 3.87
N THR A 436 6.62 2.08 4.02
CA THR A 436 7.69 1.07 4.16
C THR A 436 7.59 0.35 5.49
N ILE A 437 7.72 -0.98 5.47
CA ILE A 437 7.70 -1.81 6.67
C ILE A 437 9.00 -1.61 7.45
N LEU A 438 8.89 -0.96 8.60
CA LEU A 438 10.00 -0.70 9.51
C LEU A 438 10.26 -1.90 10.42
N LYS A 439 9.18 -2.51 10.94
CA LYS A 439 9.23 -3.73 11.77
C LYS A 439 8.00 -4.57 11.55
N SER A 440 8.15 -5.89 11.61
CA SER A 440 7.04 -6.82 11.53
C SER A 440 7.17 -7.98 12.51
N TRP A 441 6.02 -8.50 12.92
CA TRP A 441 5.87 -9.70 13.74
C TRP A 441 4.84 -10.61 13.08
N THR A 442 5.14 -11.90 13.06
CA THR A 442 4.26 -12.96 12.57
C THR A 442 4.02 -13.95 13.70
N PHE A 443 2.82 -14.50 13.77
CA PHE A 443 2.42 -15.45 14.81
C PHE A 443 1.78 -16.68 14.17
N ASP A 444 2.08 -17.85 14.73
CA ASP A 444 1.48 -19.12 14.32
C ASP A 444 0.27 -19.49 15.20
N ARG A 445 -0.43 -20.57 14.81
CA ARG A 445 -1.54 -21.10 15.61
C ARG A 445 -1.12 -21.97 16.78
N VAL A 446 0.16 -22.37 16.87
CA VAL A 446 0.64 -23.23 17.95
C VAL A 446 0.58 -22.47 19.28
N LYS A 447 0.91 -21.18 19.25
CA LYS A 447 0.74 -20.28 20.40
C LYS A 447 0.00 -19.00 19.99
N VAL A 448 -1.33 -19.10 19.94
CA VAL A 448 -2.22 -17.99 19.59
C VAL A 448 -1.95 -16.78 20.49
N ARG A 449 -1.66 -15.64 19.85
CA ARG A 449 -1.45 -14.35 20.50
C ARG A 449 -2.70 -13.49 20.34
N ASN A 450 -3.51 -13.42 21.39
CA ASN A 450 -4.70 -12.54 21.38
C ASN A 450 -4.34 -11.08 21.64
N GLU A 451 -3.20 -10.82 22.27
CA GLU A 451 -2.74 -9.48 22.59
C GLU A 451 -1.26 -9.28 22.24
N PHE A 452 -0.95 -8.07 21.78
CA PHE A 452 0.41 -7.61 21.51
C PHE A 452 0.61 -6.22 22.11
N HIS A 453 1.58 -6.11 23.01
CA HIS A 453 1.92 -4.84 23.63
C HIS A 453 3.09 -4.17 22.90
N MET A 454 2.86 -2.98 22.38
CA MET A 454 3.86 -2.17 21.71
C MET A 454 4.71 -1.38 22.72
N GLY A 455 5.83 -1.99 23.12
CA GLY A 455 6.84 -1.38 23.99
C GLY A 455 7.58 -0.20 23.34
N LYS A 456 8.54 0.38 24.09
CA LYS A 456 9.36 1.51 23.63
C LYS A 456 10.27 1.15 22.44
N SER A 457 10.74 -0.09 22.36
CA SER A 457 11.60 -0.58 21.27
C SER A 457 10.82 -1.01 20.02
N THR A 458 9.48 -0.95 20.04
CA THR A 458 8.63 -1.38 18.93
C THR A 458 8.61 -0.37 17.78
N ILE A 459 8.78 0.93 18.07
CA ILE A 459 8.89 1.99 17.06
C ILE A 459 10.37 2.39 16.97
N PRO A 460 10.96 2.47 15.78
CA PRO A 460 12.28 3.08 15.60
C PRO A 460 12.34 4.49 16.21
N SER A 461 13.47 4.87 16.80
CA SER A 461 13.60 6.13 17.56
C SER A 461 13.60 7.38 16.68
N ASP A 462 13.92 7.21 15.40
CA ASP A 462 13.97 8.20 14.32
C ASP A 462 12.58 8.50 13.70
N GLN A 463 11.53 7.78 14.11
CA GLN A 463 10.21 7.85 13.51
C GLN A 463 9.19 8.54 14.43
N ASN A 464 8.61 9.65 13.96
CA ASN A 464 7.74 10.54 14.74
C ASN A 464 6.26 10.20 14.70
N VAL A 465 5.79 9.49 13.67
CA VAL A 465 4.44 8.91 13.57
C VAL A 465 4.58 7.67 12.71
N VAL A 466 3.92 6.58 13.10
CA VAL A 466 3.97 5.33 12.32
C VAL A 466 2.57 4.78 12.08
N ASP A 467 2.45 4.12 10.95
CA ASP A 467 1.31 3.30 10.59
C ASP A 467 1.40 1.94 11.29
N VAL A 468 0.29 1.51 11.85
CA VAL A 468 0.14 0.23 12.52
C VAL A 468 -0.86 -0.60 11.74
N ILE A 469 -0.37 -1.67 11.12
CA ILE A 469 -1.19 -2.66 10.45
C ILE A 469 -1.21 -3.91 11.30
N ALA A 470 -2.39 -4.45 11.59
CA ALA A 470 -2.51 -5.74 12.26
C ALA A 470 -3.59 -6.59 11.60
N GLN A 471 -3.34 -7.88 11.47
CA GLN A 471 -4.28 -8.84 10.93
C GLN A 471 -4.55 -9.96 11.94
N ASP A 472 -5.77 -10.48 11.93
CA ASP A 472 -6.14 -11.66 12.73
C ASP A 472 -6.30 -12.95 11.89
N PHE A 473 -6.55 -14.06 12.58
CA PHE A 473 -6.80 -15.37 11.95
C PHE A 473 -8.11 -15.47 11.15
N HIS A 474 -8.92 -14.41 11.07
CA HIS A 474 -10.07 -14.31 10.17
C HIS A 474 -9.78 -13.40 8.96
N GLY A 475 -8.60 -12.80 8.89
CA GLY A 475 -8.23 -11.89 7.81
C GLY A 475 -8.79 -10.48 7.98
N ASN A 476 -9.28 -10.13 9.18
CA ASN A 476 -9.68 -8.77 9.49
C ASN A 476 -8.41 -7.93 9.70
N ILE A 477 -8.38 -6.74 9.10
CA ILE A 477 -7.21 -5.85 9.14
C ILE A 477 -7.58 -4.59 9.91
N LEU A 478 -6.77 -4.28 10.91
CA LEU A 478 -6.72 -2.98 11.56
C LEU A 478 -5.71 -2.11 10.84
N LYS A 479 -6.11 -0.88 10.52
CA LYS A 479 -5.23 0.22 10.11
C LYS A 479 -5.34 1.33 11.14
N GLY A 480 -4.29 1.56 11.91
CA GLY A 480 -4.25 2.58 12.95
C GLY A 480 -2.96 3.39 12.87
N PHE A 481 -2.94 4.54 13.54
CA PHE A 481 -1.76 5.39 13.60
C PHE A 481 -1.26 5.45 15.05
N ARG A 482 0.06 5.48 15.24
CA ARG A 482 0.66 5.70 16.55
C ARG A 482 1.67 6.84 16.51
N LYS A 483 1.43 7.85 17.34
CA LYS A 483 2.43 8.85 17.73
C LYS A 483 3.30 8.24 18.86
N PRO A 484 4.64 8.29 18.82
CA PRO A 484 5.45 7.97 19.97
C PRO A 484 5.07 8.87 21.14
N LYS A 485 5.22 8.38 22.37
CA LYS A 485 5.42 9.28 23.50
C LYS A 485 6.75 9.98 23.24
N MET A 486 6.71 11.28 22.93
CA MET A 486 7.89 12.10 22.70
C MET A 486 8.90 11.89 23.83
N ASN A 487 10.03 11.27 23.51
CA ASN A 487 11.23 11.40 24.34
C ASN A 487 11.91 12.71 23.93
N GLY A 488 11.45 13.81 24.52
CA GLY A 488 12.18 15.04 24.86
C GLY A 488 13.21 15.72 23.93
N ASN A 489 13.59 15.23 22.75
CA ASN A 489 14.83 15.71 22.11
C ASN A 489 14.82 15.94 20.58
N GLU A 490 13.67 15.94 19.89
CA GLU A 490 13.61 16.47 18.51
C GLU A 490 12.47 17.48 18.33
N ASN A 491 12.88 18.75 18.30
CA ASN A 491 12.06 19.96 18.23
C ASN A 491 11.57 20.25 16.81
N LYS A 492 10.63 19.46 16.27
CA LYS A 492 9.82 19.89 15.12
C LYS A 492 8.34 19.87 15.46
N VAL A 493 7.75 21.08 15.48
CA VAL A 493 6.31 21.28 15.57
C VAL A 493 5.71 20.86 14.22
N PRO A 494 4.70 19.97 14.17
CA PRO A 494 4.06 19.65 12.90
C PRO A 494 3.44 20.92 12.30
N PRO A 495 3.63 21.17 10.99
CA PRO A 495 3.03 22.33 10.35
C PRO A 495 1.50 22.25 10.44
N TRP A 496 0.83 23.40 10.49
CA TRP A 496 -0.61 23.44 10.21
C TRP A 496 -0.83 22.98 8.76
N PRO A 497 -1.92 22.25 8.46
CA PRO A 497 -2.18 21.82 7.09
C PRO A 497 -2.28 23.01 6.15
N ILE A 498 -1.85 22.79 4.90
CA ILE A 498 -2.02 23.76 3.83
C ILE A 498 -3.51 23.78 3.47
N VAL A 499 -4.11 24.95 3.48
CA VAL A 499 -5.50 25.14 3.04
C VAL A 499 -5.54 24.95 1.51
N GLY A 500 -6.02 23.81 1.06
CA GLY A 500 -6.12 23.46 -0.35
C GLY A 500 -7.42 23.93 -0.99
N ALA A 501 -7.53 23.80 -2.32
CA ALA A 501 -8.75 24.15 -3.06
C ALA A 501 -9.97 23.31 -2.62
N ASN A 502 -9.75 22.10 -2.12
CA ASN A 502 -10.79 21.18 -1.66
C ASN A 502 -11.19 21.39 -0.18
N GLY A 503 -10.43 22.18 0.58
CA GLY A 503 -10.66 22.41 2.01
C GLY A 503 -9.45 22.08 2.88
N ILE A 504 -9.68 22.03 4.19
CA ILE A 504 -8.66 21.74 5.20
C ILE A 504 -8.66 20.24 5.52
N PRO A 505 -7.55 19.50 5.29
CA PRO A 505 -7.44 18.09 5.65
C PRO A 505 -7.74 17.84 7.14
N THR A 506 -8.81 17.10 7.43
CA THR A 506 -9.35 16.91 8.79
C THR A 506 -8.33 16.29 9.73
N ASN A 507 -7.66 15.23 9.30
CA ASN A 507 -6.73 14.49 10.16
C ASN A 507 -5.51 15.34 10.54
N GLU A 508 -4.95 16.06 9.58
CA GLU A 508 -3.80 16.94 9.80
C GLU A 508 -4.17 18.09 10.73
N PHE A 509 -5.31 18.75 10.51
CA PHE A 509 -5.79 19.82 11.37
C PHE A 509 -5.97 19.36 12.82
N LEU A 510 -6.63 18.23 13.03
CA LEU A 510 -6.83 17.67 14.37
C LEU A 510 -5.49 17.28 15.01
N CYS A 511 -4.52 16.81 14.23
CA CYS A 511 -3.17 16.54 14.71
C CYS A 511 -2.41 17.81 15.14
N SER A 512 -2.55 18.92 14.41
CA SER A 512 -1.98 20.22 14.80
C SER A 512 -2.68 20.77 16.07
N CYS A 513 -3.97 20.51 16.25
CA CYS A 513 -4.67 20.86 17.50
C CYS A 513 -4.14 20.11 18.72
N ASP A 514 -3.67 18.86 18.58
CA ASP A 514 -3.03 18.13 19.69
C ASP A 514 -1.77 18.87 20.21
N VAL A 515 -1.07 19.61 19.35
CA VAL A 515 0.07 20.44 19.76
C VAL A 515 -0.37 21.57 20.68
N VAL A 516 -1.50 22.20 20.38
CA VAL A 516 -2.10 23.25 21.22
C VAL A 516 -2.46 22.69 22.60
N VAL A 517 -3.01 21.48 22.65
CA VAL A 517 -3.29 20.76 23.92
C VAL A 517 -1.98 20.50 24.71
N GLN A 518 -0.89 20.14 24.03
CA GLN A 518 0.41 19.94 24.66
C GLN A 518 1.05 21.23 25.19
N ILE A 519 0.87 22.35 24.49
CA ILE A 519 1.33 23.67 24.92
C ILE A 519 0.63 24.03 26.23
N PHE A 520 -0.71 23.98 26.27
CA PHE A 520 -1.45 24.24 27.50
C PHE A 520 -1.10 23.27 28.63
N GLY A 521 -0.80 22.01 28.30
CA GLY A 521 -0.33 21.03 29.28
C GLY A 521 1.02 21.38 29.94
N ALA A 522 1.94 22.03 29.21
CA ALA A 522 3.23 22.46 29.78
C ALA A 522 3.15 23.74 30.61
N LEU A 523 2.11 24.54 30.41
CA LEU A 523 1.90 25.81 31.12
C LEU A 523 1.24 25.63 32.50
N GLY A 524 1.02 24.38 32.94
CA GLY A 524 0.60 24.05 34.29
C GLY A 524 -0.92 24.00 34.50
N THR A 525 -1.33 23.87 35.76
CA THR A 525 -2.71 23.56 36.17
C THR A 525 -3.70 24.72 36.00
N VAL A 526 -3.23 25.96 35.95
CA VAL A 526 -4.07 27.16 35.78
C VAL A 526 -4.80 27.16 34.43
N LEU A 527 -4.20 26.56 33.39
CA LEU A 527 -4.79 26.46 32.05
C LEU A 527 -5.50 25.12 31.80
N ALA A 528 -5.68 24.28 32.82
CA ALA A 528 -6.36 22.99 32.69
C ALA A 528 -7.80 23.08 32.14
N PRO A 529 -8.63 24.08 32.52
CA PRO A 529 -9.96 24.24 31.93
C PRO A 529 -9.92 24.52 30.42
N VAL A 530 -8.99 25.38 29.98
CA VAL A 530 -8.80 25.72 28.56
C VAL A 530 -8.30 24.50 27.77
N LYS A 531 -7.34 23.77 28.34
CA LYS A 531 -6.86 22.51 27.76
C LYS A 531 -8.02 21.51 27.58
N SER A 532 -8.84 21.33 28.62
CA SER A 532 -9.95 20.38 28.59
C SER A 532 -11.02 20.74 27.56
N ASP A 533 -11.27 22.03 27.34
CA ASP A 533 -12.20 22.50 26.30
C ASP A 533 -11.69 22.16 24.89
N VAL A 534 -10.44 22.54 24.58
CA VAL A 534 -9.78 22.24 23.30
C VAL A 534 -9.73 20.72 23.06
N GLU A 535 -9.27 19.96 24.06
CA GLU A 535 -9.15 18.49 23.99
C GLU A 535 -10.52 17.81 23.82
N GLY A 536 -11.55 18.31 24.49
CA GLY A 536 -12.92 17.82 24.37
C GLY A 536 -13.49 18.02 22.97
N ASN A 537 -13.32 19.22 22.40
CA ASN A 537 -13.79 19.53 21.05
C ASN A 537 -13.04 18.73 19.97
N VAL A 538 -11.72 18.59 20.08
CA VAL A 538 -10.91 17.72 19.21
C VAL A 538 -11.38 16.26 19.30
N THR A 539 -11.68 15.76 20.50
CA THR A 539 -12.15 14.39 20.71
C THR A 539 -13.51 14.14 20.04
N LYS A 540 -14.44 15.09 20.15
CA LYS A 540 -15.75 15.02 19.47
C LYS A 540 -15.58 14.99 17.94
N LEU A 541 -14.75 15.87 17.39
CA LEU A 541 -14.46 15.92 15.96
C LEU A 541 -13.80 14.62 15.46
N ARG A 542 -12.82 14.07 16.20
CA ARG A 542 -12.21 12.76 15.87
C ARG A 542 -13.25 11.64 15.86
N LYS A 543 -14.20 11.67 16.81
CA LYS A 543 -15.27 10.66 16.86
C LYS A 543 -16.12 10.70 15.61
N VAL A 544 -16.55 11.89 15.16
CA VAL A 544 -17.32 12.05 13.90
C VAL A 544 -16.48 11.60 12.71
N TYR A 545 -15.24 12.10 12.59
CA TYR A 545 -14.30 11.72 11.54
C TYR A 545 -14.10 10.20 11.42
N SER A 546 -13.97 9.50 12.55
CA SER A 546 -13.75 8.05 12.59
C SER A 546 -14.89 7.21 12.03
N THR A 547 -16.11 7.75 11.96
CA THR A 547 -17.26 7.01 11.42
C THR A 547 -17.15 6.79 9.91
N ASN A 548 -16.49 7.70 9.18
CA ASN A 548 -16.23 7.55 7.75
C ASN A 548 -15.11 8.50 7.30
N GLN A 549 -13.85 8.06 7.46
CA GLN A 549 -12.67 8.90 7.20
C GLN A 549 -12.55 9.36 5.74
N VAL A 550 -13.07 8.58 4.79
CA VAL A 550 -13.07 8.94 3.36
C VAL A 550 -14.09 10.04 3.06
N LYS A 551 -15.28 9.95 3.66
CA LYS A 551 -16.33 10.97 3.50
C LYS A 551 -15.95 12.30 4.18
N TYR A 552 -15.11 12.22 5.20
CA TYR A 552 -14.76 13.34 6.07
C TYR A 552 -13.29 13.76 5.92
N GLU A 553 -12.71 13.53 4.74
CA GLU A 553 -11.32 13.88 4.41
C GLU A 553 -11.02 15.36 4.71
N PHE A 554 -11.94 16.27 4.35
CA PHE A 554 -11.84 17.70 4.64
C PHE A 554 -12.83 18.13 5.74
N LEU A 555 -12.43 19.12 6.56
CA LEU A 555 -13.25 19.62 7.66
C LEU A 555 -14.61 20.09 7.14
N GLU A 556 -14.60 20.83 6.04
CA GLU A 556 -15.77 21.40 5.41
C GLU A 556 -16.77 20.32 4.99
N ASP A 557 -16.29 19.17 4.48
CA ASP A 557 -17.15 18.04 4.11
C ASP A 557 -17.79 17.39 5.32
N MET A 558 -17.03 17.23 6.41
CA MET A 558 -17.56 16.74 7.68
C MET A 558 -18.68 17.63 8.21
N ILE A 559 -18.46 18.95 8.22
CA ILE A 559 -19.46 19.92 8.70
C ILE A 559 -20.69 19.93 7.81
N ARG A 560 -20.55 20.02 6.48
CA ARG A 560 -21.68 20.05 5.55
C ARG A 560 -22.52 18.78 5.62
N CYS A 561 -21.86 17.63 5.68
CA CYS A 561 -22.54 16.34 5.74
C CYS A 561 -23.31 16.15 7.04
N GLU A 562 -22.75 16.57 8.18
CA GLU A 562 -23.44 16.45 9.46
C GLU A 562 -24.64 17.41 9.54
N LYS A 563 -24.46 18.65 9.09
CA LYS A 563 -25.53 19.65 8.96
C LYS A 563 -26.69 19.13 8.10
N ALA A 564 -26.38 18.55 6.93
CA ALA A 564 -27.38 17.96 6.03
C ALA A 564 -28.13 16.77 6.68
N ALA A 565 -27.49 16.06 7.61
CA ALA A 565 -28.11 14.97 8.38
C ALA A 565 -28.84 15.46 9.65
N GLY A 566 -28.89 16.76 9.90
CA GLY A 566 -29.49 17.35 11.10
C GLY A 566 -28.66 17.18 12.39
N GLY A 567 -27.39 16.77 12.29
CA GLY A 567 -26.48 16.70 13.42
C GLY A 567 -25.76 18.02 13.67
N SER A 568 -25.37 18.27 14.93
CA SER A 568 -24.70 19.51 15.35
C SER A 568 -23.37 19.28 16.06
N VAL A 569 -22.93 18.04 16.25
CA VAL A 569 -21.75 17.71 17.06
C VAL A 569 -20.47 18.27 16.44
N ALA A 570 -20.15 17.99 15.17
CA ALA A 570 -18.96 18.57 14.53
C ALA A 570 -19.09 20.08 14.29
N PRO A 571 -20.22 20.62 13.77
CA PRO A 571 -20.40 22.06 13.60
C PRO A 571 -20.19 22.85 14.91
N GLU A 572 -20.78 22.41 16.02
CA GLU A 572 -20.60 23.08 17.31
C GLU A 572 -19.19 22.87 17.88
N SER A 573 -18.64 21.66 17.77
CA SER A 573 -17.29 21.38 18.30
C SER A 573 -16.22 22.17 17.57
N LEU A 574 -16.31 22.29 16.24
CA LEU A 574 -15.36 23.08 15.46
C LEU A 574 -15.58 24.59 15.64
N LEU A 575 -16.82 25.06 15.90
CA LEU A 575 -17.08 26.45 16.29
C LEU A 575 -16.33 26.84 17.57
N TRP A 576 -16.50 26.06 18.64
CA TRP A 576 -15.81 26.34 19.91
C TRP A 576 -14.30 26.18 19.78
N LEU A 577 -13.85 25.16 19.05
CA LEU A 577 -12.43 24.98 18.76
C LEU A 577 -11.83 26.16 17.98
N LYS A 578 -12.51 26.69 16.94
CA LYS A 578 -12.00 27.85 16.18
C LYS A 578 -11.81 29.07 17.09
N ARG A 579 -12.73 29.31 18.03
CA ARG A 579 -12.65 30.43 18.97
C ARG A 579 -11.47 30.32 19.92
N ALA A 580 -11.27 29.12 20.48
CA ALA A 580 -10.11 28.85 21.33
C ALA A 580 -8.79 29.00 20.56
N LEU A 581 -8.72 28.48 19.33
CA LEU A 581 -7.55 28.62 18.47
C LEU A 581 -7.31 30.08 18.04
N HIS A 582 -8.37 30.86 17.81
CA HIS A 582 -8.28 32.29 17.51
C HIS A 582 -7.65 33.08 18.67
N PHE A 583 -8.04 32.80 19.90
CA PHE A 583 -7.36 33.37 21.07
C PHE A 583 -5.87 33.02 21.12
N VAL A 584 -5.52 31.74 20.89
CA VAL A 584 -4.12 31.28 20.86
C VAL A 584 -3.32 32.01 19.80
N TYR A 585 -3.86 32.14 18.60
CA TYR A 585 -3.23 32.89 17.51
C TYR A 585 -2.96 34.34 17.91
N VAL A 586 -3.99 35.08 18.34
CA VAL A 586 -3.85 36.52 18.65
C VAL A 586 -2.84 36.73 19.78
N LEU A 587 -2.86 35.87 20.80
CA LEU A 587 -1.91 35.91 21.90
C LEU A 587 -0.47 35.67 21.42
N LEU A 588 -0.23 34.57 20.70
CA LEU A 588 1.11 34.22 20.25
C LEU A 588 1.64 35.24 19.24
N ALA A 589 0.81 35.70 18.31
CA ALA A 589 1.19 36.74 17.35
C ALA A 589 1.56 38.05 18.05
N SER A 590 0.78 38.46 19.07
CA SER A 590 1.05 39.67 19.84
C SER A 590 2.34 39.56 20.66
N VAL A 591 2.59 38.44 21.32
CA VAL A 591 3.83 38.22 22.09
C VAL A 591 5.05 38.10 21.17
N THR A 592 4.94 37.36 20.06
CA THR A 592 6.01 37.25 19.06
C THR A 592 6.36 38.61 18.48
N LYS A 593 5.36 39.45 18.18
CA LYS A 593 5.58 40.80 17.68
C LYS A 593 6.38 41.64 18.69
N ASP A 594 5.92 41.72 19.94
CA ASP A 594 6.57 42.53 20.97
C ASP A 594 8.04 42.10 21.20
N VAL A 595 8.30 40.79 21.17
CA VAL A 595 9.65 40.24 21.33
C VAL A 595 10.55 40.56 20.13
N LEU A 596 10.04 40.41 18.90
CA LEU A 596 10.80 40.67 17.69
C LEU A 596 11.06 42.16 17.43
N GLU A 597 10.24 43.06 17.99
CA GLU A 597 10.41 44.53 17.90
C GLU A 597 11.41 45.08 18.93
N GLY A 598 12.14 44.21 19.63
CA GLY A 598 13.28 44.58 20.49
C GLY A 598 12.98 44.58 22.00
N ASN A 599 11.79 44.19 22.43
CA ASN A 599 11.49 43.98 23.83
C ASN A 599 11.74 42.52 24.21
N GLU A 600 12.97 42.18 24.63
CA GLU A 600 13.35 40.78 24.87
C GLU A 600 12.55 40.09 25.98
N ASN A 601 12.01 40.84 26.95
CA ASN A 601 11.25 40.26 28.07
C ASN A 601 10.00 41.11 28.39
N PRO A 602 8.98 41.11 27.53
CA PRO A 602 7.80 41.93 27.70
C PRO A 602 6.96 41.44 28.88
N GLU A 603 6.33 42.37 29.60
CA GLU A 603 5.26 42.04 30.53
C GLU A 603 3.99 41.71 29.74
N ILE A 604 3.72 40.42 29.53
CA ILE A 604 2.68 39.98 28.57
C ILE A 604 1.23 40.05 29.11
N LYS A 605 1.01 40.74 30.23
CA LYS A 605 -0.32 40.87 30.85
C LYS A 605 -1.31 41.59 29.94
N SER A 606 -0.85 42.65 29.28
CA SER A 606 -1.65 43.40 28.29
C SER A 606 -1.97 42.55 27.07
N ASN A 607 -1.04 41.71 26.60
CA ASN A 607 -1.26 40.79 25.48
C ASN A 607 -2.36 39.77 25.79
N TYR A 608 -2.35 39.14 26.97
CA TYR A 608 -3.43 38.24 27.40
C TYR A 608 -4.78 38.94 27.47
N LEU A 609 -4.84 40.12 28.08
CA LEU A 609 -6.09 40.87 28.24
C LEU A 609 -6.65 41.33 26.89
N SER A 610 -5.79 41.87 26.02
CA SER A 610 -6.16 42.32 24.68
C SER A 610 -6.66 41.16 23.83
N SER A 611 -5.90 40.05 23.77
CA SER A 611 -6.26 38.86 22.99
C SER A 611 -7.60 38.29 23.41
N TYR A 612 -7.88 38.24 24.71
CA TYR A 612 -9.16 37.79 25.23
C TYR A 612 -10.32 38.71 24.84
N ASN A 613 -10.13 40.02 24.99
CA ASN A 613 -11.16 41.00 24.70
C ASN A 613 -11.61 40.96 23.23
N VAL A 614 -10.68 40.71 22.31
CA VAL A 614 -10.96 40.68 20.85
C VAL A 614 -11.37 39.31 20.33
N THR A 615 -11.36 38.25 21.16
CA THR A 615 -11.69 36.89 20.72
C THR A 615 -12.76 36.22 21.57
N LEU A 616 -12.47 35.87 22.82
CA LEU A 616 -13.33 35.01 23.64
C LEU A 616 -14.35 35.77 24.49
N ARG A 617 -14.09 37.04 24.82
CA ARG A 617 -14.89 37.78 25.79
C ARG A 617 -16.37 37.85 25.42
N GLU A 618 -16.68 38.06 24.15
CA GLU A 618 -18.06 38.16 23.66
C GLU A 618 -18.84 36.86 23.80
N TYR A 619 -18.16 35.70 23.85
CA TYR A 619 -18.77 34.38 23.96
C TYR A 619 -18.78 33.83 25.39
N HIS A 620 -18.29 34.58 26.38
CA HIS A 620 -18.24 34.13 27.76
C HIS A 620 -19.27 34.88 28.59
N ASN A 621 -20.06 34.17 29.39
CA ASN A 621 -20.91 34.80 30.39
C ASN A 621 -20.09 35.58 31.45
N TRP A 622 -20.79 36.41 32.21
CA TRP A 622 -20.17 37.31 33.21
C TRP A 622 -19.32 36.58 34.26
N ALA A 623 -19.65 35.32 34.60
CA ALA A 623 -18.89 34.53 35.57
C ALA A 623 -17.54 34.09 35.01
N ILE A 624 -17.51 33.57 33.77
CA ILE A 624 -16.27 33.17 33.09
C ILE A 624 -15.37 34.39 32.83
N GLN A 625 -15.95 35.53 32.45
CA GLN A 625 -15.20 36.79 32.30
C GLN A 625 -14.49 37.23 33.61
N LYS A 626 -15.13 37.01 34.77
CA LYS A 626 -14.52 37.32 36.08
C LYS A 626 -13.39 36.36 36.42
N VAL A 627 -13.54 35.06 36.14
CA VAL A 627 -12.48 34.06 36.33
C VAL A 627 -11.24 34.43 35.52
N PHE A 628 -11.41 34.78 34.24
CA PHE A 628 -10.29 35.17 33.38
C PHE A 628 -9.59 36.45 33.88
N THR A 629 -10.36 37.44 34.30
CA THR A 629 -9.82 38.69 34.88
C THR A 629 -9.02 38.43 36.16
N LEU A 630 -9.46 37.48 36.99
CA LEU A 630 -8.77 37.08 38.21
C LEU A 630 -7.46 36.33 37.92
N CYS A 631 -7.43 35.44 36.91
CA CYS A 631 -6.20 34.79 36.47
C CYS A 631 -5.14 35.80 36.00
N ILE A 632 -5.57 36.81 35.23
CA ILE A 632 -4.70 37.90 34.76
C ILE A 632 -4.20 38.76 35.93
N ASN A 633 -5.09 39.21 36.82
CA ASN A 633 -4.72 40.13 37.89
C ASN A 633 -3.98 39.47 39.05
N GLY A 634 -4.21 38.18 39.28
CA GLY A 634 -3.50 37.38 40.28
C GLY A 634 -2.11 36.92 39.85
N GLY A 635 -1.66 37.27 38.63
CA GLY A 635 -0.34 36.84 38.13
C GLY A 635 -0.22 35.34 37.95
N LEU A 636 -1.34 34.64 37.72
CA LEU A 636 -1.40 33.18 37.61
C LEU A 636 -1.11 32.69 36.19
N LEU A 637 -0.99 33.60 35.22
CA LEU A 637 -0.71 33.27 33.83
C LEU A 637 0.80 33.17 33.57
N PRO A 638 1.22 32.30 32.63
CA PRO A 638 2.63 32.13 32.29
C PRO A 638 3.28 33.42 31.81
N LYS A 639 4.55 33.61 32.17
CA LYS A 639 5.40 34.72 31.68
C LYS A 639 5.83 34.50 30.23
N CYS A 640 6.38 35.54 29.58
CA CYS A 640 6.81 35.48 28.17
C CYS A 640 7.70 34.27 27.87
N ARG A 641 8.78 34.09 28.64
CA ARG A 641 9.70 32.96 28.45
C ARG A 641 9.03 31.60 28.67
N GLU A 642 8.15 31.47 29.65
CA GLU A 642 7.41 30.22 29.92
C GLU A 642 6.47 29.87 28.76
N LEU A 643 5.78 30.88 28.22
CA LEU A 643 4.91 30.74 27.04
C LEU A 643 5.70 30.31 25.80
N LEU A 644 6.84 30.96 25.54
CA LEU A 644 7.71 30.62 24.41
C LEU A 644 8.32 29.23 24.55
N MET A 645 8.77 28.84 25.75
CA MET A 645 9.38 27.54 26.03
C MET A 645 8.37 26.38 26.07
N ALA A 646 7.07 26.64 26.26
CA ALA A 646 6.05 25.61 26.23
C ALA A 646 5.81 25.01 24.83
N MET A 647 6.22 25.74 23.79
CA MET A 647 6.18 25.30 22.40
C MET A 647 7.10 24.11 22.17
N PRO A 648 6.66 23.03 21.49
CA PRO A 648 7.53 21.89 21.24
C PRO A 648 8.81 22.23 20.47
N SER A 649 8.83 23.24 19.60
CA SER A 649 10.04 23.71 18.90
C SER A 649 11.06 24.43 19.80
N CYS A 650 10.62 24.84 20.98
CA CYS A 650 11.37 25.62 21.95
C CYS A 650 11.72 24.83 23.22
N ARG A 651 11.07 23.69 23.46
CA ARG A 651 11.36 22.83 24.62
C ARG A 651 12.80 22.33 24.56
N GLY A 652 13.51 22.38 25.69
CA GLY A 652 14.90 21.94 25.75
C GLY A 652 15.89 22.86 25.02
N ALA A 653 15.47 24.06 24.58
CA ALA A 653 16.41 25.06 24.12
C ALA A 653 17.42 25.39 25.24
N PRO A 654 18.73 25.58 24.92
CA PRO A 654 19.73 25.99 25.90
C PRO A 654 19.26 27.19 26.71
N GLU A 655 19.63 27.26 27.99
CA GLU A 655 19.19 28.33 28.90
C GLU A 655 19.56 29.73 28.36
N GLU A 656 20.66 29.81 27.61
CA GLU A 656 21.20 30.97 26.90
C GLU A 656 20.38 31.41 25.67
N THR A 657 19.40 30.62 25.23
CA THR A 657 18.58 30.95 24.05
C THR A 657 17.70 32.17 24.33
N THR A 658 17.91 33.22 23.55
CA THR A 658 17.18 34.49 23.67
C THR A 658 15.70 34.31 23.34
N ASN A 659 14.84 35.15 23.91
CA ASN A 659 13.41 35.09 23.56
C ASN A 659 13.17 35.48 22.08
N ILE A 660 14.05 36.28 21.48
CA ILE A 660 14.02 36.62 20.05
C ILE A 660 14.18 35.35 19.20
N ASP A 661 15.15 34.50 19.53
CA ASP A 661 15.35 33.23 18.83
C ASP A 661 14.15 32.29 18.99
N LEU A 662 13.59 32.22 20.21
CA LEU A 662 12.39 31.42 20.48
C LEU A 662 11.17 31.94 19.71
N ALA A 663 10.99 33.26 19.64
CA ALA A 663 9.93 33.91 18.89
C ALA A 663 10.09 33.68 17.37
N GLY A 664 11.32 33.72 16.85
CA GLY A 664 11.63 33.39 15.46
C GLY A 664 11.23 31.96 15.09
N ARG A 665 11.48 30.98 15.98
CA ARG A 665 11.07 29.57 15.78
C ARG A 665 9.56 29.37 15.79
N LEU A 666 8.81 30.28 16.43
CA LEU A 666 7.36 30.19 16.58
C LEU A 666 6.60 30.74 15.36
N LYS A 667 7.22 31.66 14.61
CA LYS A 667 6.58 32.38 13.51
C LYS A 667 5.89 31.47 12.47
N PRO A 668 6.51 30.39 11.95
CA PRO A 668 5.83 29.52 10.97
C PRO A 668 4.56 28.85 11.50
N PHE A 669 4.55 28.50 12.79
CA PHE A 669 3.38 27.92 13.44
C PHE A 669 2.25 28.95 13.58
N VAL A 670 2.58 30.19 13.94
CA VAL A 670 1.61 31.29 14.06
C VAL A 670 1.01 31.64 12.68
N ASP A 671 1.84 31.73 11.65
CA ASP A 671 1.40 32.03 10.28
C ASP A 671 0.49 30.92 9.71
N GLY A 672 0.80 29.65 9.97
CA GLY A 672 -0.04 28.52 9.58
C GLY A 672 -1.38 28.47 10.33
N LEU A 673 -1.37 28.79 11.62
CA LEU A 673 -2.58 28.87 12.44
C LEU A 673 -3.52 29.97 11.94
N GLN A 674 -2.97 31.15 11.64
CA GLN A 674 -3.72 32.27 11.08
C GLN A 674 -4.46 31.87 9.81
N THR A 675 -3.74 31.21 8.88
CA THR A 675 -4.28 30.81 7.58
C THR A 675 -5.45 29.84 7.75
N ASN A 676 -5.31 28.86 8.64
CA ASN A 676 -6.38 27.88 8.93
C ASN A 676 -7.59 28.54 9.60
N ILE A 677 -7.38 29.43 10.57
CA ILE A 677 -8.48 30.14 11.24
C ILE A 677 -9.24 31.03 10.26
N ALA A 678 -8.53 31.73 9.36
CA ALA A 678 -9.15 32.57 8.34
C ALA A 678 -10.03 31.74 7.38
N ALA A 679 -9.55 30.58 6.96
CA ALA A 679 -10.29 29.64 6.13
C ALA A 679 -11.55 29.11 6.84
N ILE A 680 -11.42 28.62 8.08
CA ILE A 680 -12.55 28.14 8.88
C ILE A 680 -13.57 29.26 9.12
N THR A 681 -13.10 30.48 9.44
CA THR A 681 -13.99 31.62 9.67
C THR A 681 -14.77 31.99 8.42
N SER A 682 -14.10 32.05 7.26
CA SER A 682 -14.76 32.30 5.97
C SER A 682 -15.80 31.23 5.64
N PHE A 683 -15.47 29.96 5.88
CA PHE A 683 -16.39 28.84 5.70
C PHE A 683 -17.62 28.93 6.61
N TYR A 684 -17.43 29.21 7.90
CA TYR A 684 -18.53 29.35 8.86
C TYR A 684 -19.47 30.51 8.55
N HIS A 685 -18.93 31.65 8.07
CA HIS A 685 -19.75 32.74 7.58
C HIS A 685 -20.55 32.36 6.33
N ALA A 686 -19.91 31.71 5.36
CA ALA A 686 -20.59 31.27 4.14
C ALA A 686 -21.72 30.26 4.41
N GLU A 687 -21.55 29.40 5.41
CA GLU A 687 -22.52 28.39 5.82
C GLU A 687 -23.57 28.88 6.82
N GLY A 688 -23.47 30.12 7.31
CA GLY A 688 -24.37 30.69 8.32
C GLY A 688 -24.29 29.97 9.69
N LEU A 689 -23.11 29.47 10.06
CA LEU A 689 -22.89 28.65 11.27
C LEU A 689 -22.27 29.44 12.45
N ASP A 690 -21.97 30.72 12.27
CA ASP A 690 -21.34 31.56 13.29
C ASP A 690 -22.40 32.15 14.25
N SER A 691 -22.79 31.38 15.27
CA SER A 691 -23.80 31.80 16.26
C SER A 691 -23.18 32.65 17.37
N ILE A 692 -23.86 33.66 17.91
CA ILE A 692 -23.35 34.50 19.02
C ILE A 692 -23.71 33.88 20.40
N GLU A 693 -23.93 32.56 20.45
CA GLU A 693 -24.28 31.90 21.71
C GLU A 693 -23.11 31.92 22.70
N THR A 694 -23.43 32.28 23.95
CA THR A 694 -22.45 32.44 25.03
C THR A 694 -22.34 31.15 25.87
N LEU A 695 -21.11 30.81 26.27
CA LEU A 695 -20.76 29.84 27.31
C LEU A 695 -21.26 30.28 28.68
#